data_AF-A0A2T0U0U7-F1
#
_entry.id   AF-A0A2T0U0U7-F1
#
_cell.length_a   1.000
_cell.length_b   1.000
_cell.length_c   1.000
_cell.angle_alpha   90.00
_cell.angle_beta   90.00
_cell.angle_gamma   90.00
#
_symmetry.space_group_name_H-M   'P 1'
#
loop_
_entity.id
_entity.type
_entity.pdbx_description
1 polymer ?
#
loop_
_entity_poly.entity_id
_entity_poly.type
_entity_poly.pdbx_seq_one_letter_code
_entity_poly.pdbx_strand_id
1 'polypeptide(L)'
;MSGNSTYNADLLRNTIDSSLDMIQVFEAVRNEQDEIIDFIWILNNKASEKVYGDVIGKSLLTLNPGVVEEGIFDTFKNVVETGEPDQSIRHYVHEQFDGWFQQSAVKLEDGVATTTRNITEQKMAEQRISEQAHFVRSLTDTVPAVVMLTEHPSNEIAFATRNIREVLDFDADDGMEMGHSGRLKLVHPDDTAKVNAYYSRFDQISDLEENRGSFRIKKKHGDWVWVDVRGRVFKRDEDGKVIQTLHVVFDDSENQKAAEELEQSKELLQRVIDAPNIGVAVCKAVRDEEGRIYDFVHEFINRITRETSGEDFTGELLSRRGEAGMSQIGKFIETIESGQQNDYVIHGEFNGKLNWVSFSNTSLGDDRLVHTWQDITQLKQAEQESIESRSLLQTVFDVTLNPIAYHKAVRDEQGKIIDFTFQLENREARKYAMEDRAGQLYSEAHPGIKETHVFKLYCEVADSGEPLNTEVQLSLQGSERWFHIMAAKLEDGLVATAVDITERKKSEQEIIRLNAEIAKKATEEYRLFRDATSERQSFLLGLSDALRPLSDPVHIESEATRLLREKLNAGWCYYNQFGDDQVTSTGLRDATREGLPPLTGVHDLSDVPLFLNHMKEGRVMNEPDLNQCNLLNPCFVEACFKLGMLSALAVPIVNAGRLFGVFLVADTHKRYWTDEEVTLVKEVAERTRVAVERAKAEDALRRSEEKFRKIFENIDQGFSIHELVIDESGNVTDVILQEVNEAFAQYTGIQDAQGKKVSEIVPNLEPVWLNAMTRAYKYGETQFFEGYNSDTDRWLTSQYSRIGGDGSRLLSTVFSDITERKKGNNNRSSC
;
A
#
# COMPACT_ATOMS: atom_id res chain seq x y z
N MET A 1 -51.91 28.50 77.70
CA MET A 1 -51.29 27.16 77.62
C MET A 1 -52.37 26.08 77.59
N SER A 2 -53.17 26.03 76.53
CA SER A 2 -54.25 25.04 76.36
C SER A 2 -54.40 24.53 74.91
N GLY A 3 -53.56 24.99 73.97
CA GLY A 3 -53.54 24.51 72.58
C GLY A 3 -52.59 23.33 72.31
N ASN A 4 -51.64 23.04 73.21
CA ASN A 4 -50.65 21.97 73.01
C ASN A 4 -51.14 20.58 73.45
N SER A 5 -52.23 20.49 74.23
CA SER A 5 -52.69 19.22 74.78
C SER A 5 -53.50 18.40 73.76
N THR A 6 -54.36 19.03 72.95
CA THR A 6 -55.23 18.35 71.98
C THR A 6 -54.48 17.94 70.71
N TYR A 7 -53.58 18.80 70.20
CA TYR A 7 -52.76 18.49 69.01
C TYR A 7 -51.86 17.27 69.23
N ASN A 8 -51.29 17.13 70.43
CA ASN A 8 -50.43 15.99 70.76
C ASN A 8 -51.22 14.68 70.88
N ALA A 9 -52.48 14.71 71.34
CA ALA A 9 -53.31 13.51 71.42
C ALA A 9 -53.69 12.97 70.03
N ASP A 10 -54.09 13.84 69.11
CA ASP A 10 -54.43 13.45 67.73
C ASP A 10 -53.21 12.97 66.95
N LEU A 11 -52.05 13.59 67.16
CA LEU A 11 -50.80 13.15 66.54
C LEU A 11 -50.39 11.76 67.05
N LEU A 12 -50.48 11.52 68.36
CA LEU A 12 -50.11 10.21 68.93
C LEU A 12 -51.06 9.11 68.45
N ARG A 13 -52.36 9.40 68.38
CA ARG A 13 -53.37 8.46 67.87
C ARG A 13 -53.16 8.13 66.39
N ASN A 14 -52.92 9.14 65.54
CA ASN A 14 -52.62 8.92 64.13
C ASN A 14 -51.30 8.15 63.94
N THR A 15 -50.31 8.37 64.80
CA THR A 15 -49.03 7.64 64.76
C THR A 15 -49.25 6.16 65.06
N ILE A 16 -50.00 5.84 66.11
CA ILE A 16 -50.31 4.45 66.48
C ILE A 16 -51.18 3.76 65.41
N ASP A 17 -52.14 4.47 64.83
CA ASP A 17 -53.00 3.96 63.74
C ASP A 17 -52.28 3.76 62.41
N SER A 18 -51.15 4.44 62.21
CA SER A 18 -50.30 4.25 61.02
C SER A 18 -49.44 2.99 61.10
N SER A 19 -49.29 2.39 62.29
CA SER A 19 -48.56 1.13 62.43
C SER A 19 -49.30 0.00 61.74
N LEU A 20 -48.55 -0.81 60.99
CA LEU A 20 -49.03 -2.05 60.38
C LEU A 20 -49.10 -3.20 61.40
N ASP A 21 -48.40 -3.06 62.53
CA ASP A 21 -48.48 -4.00 63.63
C ASP A 21 -49.75 -3.73 64.44
N MET A 22 -50.35 -4.79 64.97
CA MET A 22 -51.52 -4.68 65.84
C MET A 22 -51.08 -4.11 67.18
N ILE A 23 -51.49 -2.88 67.49
CA ILE A 23 -51.18 -2.21 68.75
C ILE A 23 -52.45 -2.10 69.59
N GLN A 24 -52.40 -2.65 70.80
CA GLN A 24 -53.52 -2.69 71.73
C GLN A 24 -53.04 -2.20 73.10
N VAL A 25 -53.88 -1.47 73.82
CA VAL A 25 -53.63 -1.10 75.22
C VAL A 25 -54.82 -1.53 76.04
N PHE A 26 -54.52 -2.14 77.17
CA PHE A 26 -55.47 -2.71 78.11
C PHE A 26 -55.31 -2.07 79.48
N GLU A 27 -56.41 -1.79 80.16
CA GLU A 27 -56.45 -1.40 81.57
C GLU A 27 -56.81 -2.61 82.44
N ALA A 28 -56.13 -2.78 83.56
CA ALA A 28 -56.36 -3.89 84.48
C ALA A 28 -57.66 -3.69 85.27
N VAL A 29 -58.46 -4.76 85.39
CA VAL A 29 -59.61 -4.81 86.28
C VAL A 29 -59.23 -5.61 87.50
N ARG A 30 -59.32 -5.00 88.68
CA ARG A 30 -58.95 -5.62 89.96
C ARG A 30 -60.17 -5.96 90.82
N ASN A 31 -60.04 -7.00 91.65
CA ASN A 31 -61.04 -7.36 92.66
C ASN A 31 -60.84 -6.58 93.98
N GLU A 32 -61.69 -6.81 94.99
CA GLU A 32 -61.59 -6.14 96.31
C GLU A 32 -60.31 -6.49 97.11
N GLN A 33 -59.54 -7.48 96.66
CA GLN A 33 -58.24 -7.88 97.21
C GLN A 33 -57.06 -7.31 96.41
N ASP A 34 -57.33 -6.40 95.46
CA ASP A 34 -56.35 -5.73 94.59
C ASP A 34 -55.66 -6.65 93.57
N GLU A 35 -56.24 -7.80 93.23
CA GLU A 35 -55.71 -8.72 92.22
C GLU A 35 -56.32 -8.48 90.83
N ILE A 36 -55.50 -8.48 89.78
CA ILE A 36 -55.98 -8.40 88.39
C ILE A 36 -56.75 -9.67 88.03
N ILE A 37 -58.02 -9.49 87.68
CA ILE A 37 -58.95 -10.55 87.28
C ILE A 37 -59.36 -10.46 85.81
N ASP A 38 -59.16 -9.31 85.15
CA ASP A 38 -59.44 -9.13 83.73
C ASP A 38 -58.68 -7.91 83.18
N PHE A 39 -58.72 -7.73 81.86
CA PHE A 39 -58.18 -6.59 81.16
C PHE A 39 -59.24 -5.99 80.23
N ILE A 40 -59.41 -4.67 80.23
CA ILE A 40 -60.35 -3.96 79.35
C ILE A 40 -59.57 -3.21 78.29
N TRP A 41 -59.95 -3.35 77.01
CA TRP A 41 -59.34 -2.57 75.95
C TRP A 41 -59.62 -1.08 76.13
N ILE A 42 -58.57 -0.27 76.23
CA ILE A 42 -58.67 1.19 76.26
C ILE A 42 -58.16 1.84 74.97
N LEU A 43 -57.29 1.15 74.24
CA LEU A 43 -56.85 1.55 72.91
C LEU A 43 -56.76 0.34 72.00
N ASN A 44 -57.28 0.50 70.80
CA ASN A 44 -57.15 -0.45 69.72
C ASN A 44 -56.80 0.33 68.45
N ASN A 45 -55.64 0.05 67.85
CA ASN A 45 -55.24 0.75 66.62
C ASN A 45 -55.95 0.17 65.39
N LYS A 46 -55.96 0.91 64.27
CA LYS A 46 -56.61 0.46 63.02
C LYS A 46 -56.18 -0.91 62.52
N ALA A 47 -54.91 -1.29 62.69
CA ALA A 47 -54.43 -2.61 62.27
C ALA A 47 -55.08 -3.74 63.08
N SER A 48 -55.21 -3.54 64.40
CA SER A 48 -55.87 -4.46 65.31
C SER A 48 -57.40 -4.39 65.23
N GLU A 49 -57.98 -3.22 64.96
CA GLU A 49 -59.43 -3.04 64.77
C GLU A 49 -59.95 -3.80 63.53
N LYS A 50 -59.17 -3.92 62.47
CA LYS A 50 -59.53 -4.77 61.32
C LYS A 50 -59.72 -6.24 61.70
N VAL A 51 -59.04 -6.68 62.75
CA VAL A 51 -59.01 -8.07 63.19
C VAL A 51 -60.04 -8.31 64.29
N TYR A 52 -60.08 -7.47 65.33
CA TYR A 52 -60.93 -7.64 66.50
C TYR A 52 -62.19 -6.74 66.52
N GLY A 53 -62.27 -5.71 65.66
CA GLY A 53 -63.37 -4.74 65.61
C GLY A 53 -63.32 -3.68 66.71
N ASP A 54 -64.45 -3.00 66.93
CA ASP A 54 -64.61 -2.03 68.03
C ASP A 54 -64.76 -2.78 69.37
N VAL A 55 -63.64 -2.88 70.07
CA VAL A 55 -63.51 -3.62 71.34
C VAL A 55 -63.23 -2.71 72.53
N ILE A 56 -63.15 -1.39 72.31
CA ILE A 56 -62.84 -0.44 73.38
C ILE A 56 -63.93 -0.51 74.47
N GLY A 57 -63.52 -0.61 75.73
CA GLY A 57 -64.38 -0.78 76.90
C GLY A 57 -64.88 -2.21 77.15
N LYS A 58 -64.50 -3.19 76.31
CA LYS A 58 -64.88 -4.60 76.48
C LYS A 58 -63.77 -5.40 77.16
N SER A 59 -64.16 -6.50 77.79
CA SER A 59 -63.30 -7.47 78.49
C SER A 59 -62.50 -8.34 77.51
N LEU A 60 -61.19 -8.49 77.77
CA LEU A 60 -60.25 -9.35 77.05
C LEU A 60 -60.65 -10.82 77.16
N LEU A 61 -60.89 -11.29 78.38
CA LEU A 61 -61.23 -12.69 78.61
C LEU A 61 -62.58 -13.09 78.01
N THR A 62 -63.52 -12.14 77.89
CA THR A 62 -64.83 -12.41 77.28
C THR A 62 -64.73 -12.56 75.76
N LEU A 63 -63.86 -11.78 75.10
CA LEU A 63 -63.77 -11.75 73.64
C LEU A 63 -62.71 -12.69 73.07
N ASN A 64 -61.64 -12.96 73.81
CA ASN A 64 -60.54 -13.82 73.39
C ASN A 64 -60.11 -14.69 74.56
N PRO A 65 -60.85 -15.77 74.89
CA PRO A 65 -60.51 -16.67 75.98
C PRO A 65 -59.23 -17.49 75.72
N GLY A 66 -58.83 -17.71 74.46
CA GLY A 66 -57.64 -18.51 74.10
C GLY A 66 -56.31 -17.94 74.63
N VAL A 67 -56.28 -16.65 74.97
CA VAL A 67 -55.11 -16.01 75.60
C VAL A 67 -54.74 -16.59 76.96
N VAL A 68 -55.67 -17.27 77.65
CA VAL A 68 -55.36 -17.97 78.90
C VAL A 68 -54.63 -19.28 78.65
N GLU A 69 -55.05 -20.07 77.65
CA GLU A 69 -54.44 -21.37 77.34
C GLU A 69 -53.01 -21.24 76.80
N GLU A 70 -52.77 -20.24 75.96
CA GLU A 70 -51.44 -19.96 75.37
C GLU A 70 -50.53 -19.16 76.33
N GLY A 71 -51.01 -18.91 77.57
CA GLY A 71 -50.26 -18.24 78.64
C GLY A 71 -50.01 -16.74 78.42
N ILE A 72 -50.72 -16.13 77.46
CA ILE A 72 -50.59 -14.71 77.13
C ILE A 72 -51.21 -13.84 78.22
N PHE A 73 -52.35 -14.24 78.81
CA PHE A 73 -52.98 -13.53 79.93
C PHE A 73 -52.05 -13.46 81.15
N ASP A 74 -51.41 -14.57 81.51
CA ASP A 74 -50.45 -14.62 82.61
C ASP A 74 -49.22 -13.76 82.31
N THR A 75 -48.77 -13.74 81.05
CA THR A 75 -47.68 -12.85 80.61
C THR A 75 -48.09 -11.40 80.81
N PHE A 76 -49.31 -11.01 80.44
CA PHE A 76 -49.81 -9.63 80.63
C PHE A 76 -49.93 -9.29 82.11
N LYS A 77 -50.52 -10.17 82.92
CA LYS A 77 -50.60 -9.98 84.37
C LYS A 77 -49.21 -9.80 84.99
N ASN A 78 -48.24 -10.62 84.60
CA ASN A 78 -46.88 -10.52 85.10
C ASN A 78 -46.21 -9.20 84.67
N VAL A 79 -46.37 -8.79 83.41
CA VAL A 79 -45.85 -7.51 82.90
C VAL A 79 -46.46 -6.34 83.70
N VAL A 80 -47.76 -6.35 84.00
CA VAL A 80 -48.40 -5.28 84.79
C VAL A 80 -47.97 -5.30 86.25
N GLU A 81 -47.85 -6.44 86.90
CA GLU A 81 -47.44 -6.49 88.32
C GLU A 81 -45.95 -6.16 88.51
N THR A 82 -45.08 -6.68 87.64
CA THR A 82 -43.62 -6.54 87.78
C THR A 82 -43.06 -5.31 87.07
N GLY A 83 -43.68 -4.87 85.98
CA GLY A 83 -43.18 -3.82 85.10
C GLY A 83 -42.12 -4.28 84.08
N GLU A 84 -41.74 -5.57 84.05
CA GLU A 84 -40.77 -6.09 83.08
C GLU A 84 -41.45 -6.37 81.72
N PRO A 85 -40.90 -5.89 80.59
CA PRO A 85 -41.47 -6.12 79.27
C PRO A 85 -41.17 -7.54 78.73
N ASP A 86 -42.12 -8.13 77.98
CA ASP A 86 -41.94 -9.40 77.27
C ASP A 86 -41.85 -9.19 75.75
N GLN A 87 -40.97 -9.95 75.09
CA GLN A 87 -40.98 -10.11 73.63
C GLN A 87 -40.80 -11.58 73.27
N SER A 88 -41.76 -12.14 72.56
CA SER A 88 -41.73 -13.55 72.17
C SER A 88 -42.28 -13.77 70.76
N ILE A 89 -41.69 -14.74 70.05
CA ILE A 89 -42.22 -15.25 68.78
C ILE A 89 -42.94 -16.56 69.11
N ARG A 90 -44.22 -16.63 68.78
CA ARG A 90 -45.08 -17.77 69.09
C ARG A 90 -45.85 -18.19 67.85
N HIS A 91 -46.05 -19.50 67.72
CA HIS A 91 -46.97 -20.06 66.74
C HIS A 91 -48.34 -20.16 67.44
N TYR A 92 -49.26 -19.25 67.12
CA TYR A 92 -50.57 -19.21 67.76
C TYR A 92 -51.59 -19.93 66.87
N VAL A 93 -52.26 -20.94 67.43
CA VAL A 93 -53.17 -21.84 66.68
C VAL A 93 -54.51 -22.00 67.40
N HIS A 94 -55.11 -20.90 67.88
CA HIS A 94 -56.40 -20.90 68.57
C HIS A 94 -57.41 -19.90 67.95
N GLU A 95 -58.70 -20.20 68.11
CA GLU A 95 -59.86 -19.49 67.55
C GLU A 95 -59.87 -19.35 66.01
N GLN A 96 -59.33 -18.25 65.46
CA GLN A 96 -59.35 -17.94 64.01
C GLN A 96 -57.95 -17.75 63.40
N PHE A 97 -56.87 -18.12 64.11
CA PHE A 97 -55.50 -17.92 63.64
C PHE A 97 -54.70 -19.23 63.61
N ASP A 98 -53.88 -19.39 62.57
CA ASP A 98 -52.77 -20.36 62.47
C ASP A 98 -51.59 -19.66 61.78
N GLY A 99 -50.57 -19.30 62.56
CA GLY A 99 -49.39 -18.61 62.01
C GLY A 99 -48.35 -18.21 63.05
N TRP A 100 -47.17 -17.81 62.57
CA TRP A 100 -46.08 -17.34 63.41
C TRP A 100 -46.22 -15.84 63.67
N PHE A 101 -46.39 -15.48 64.94
CA PHE A 101 -46.56 -14.11 65.39
C PHE A 101 -45.45 -13.70 66.34
N GLN A 102 -44.91 -12.51 66.13
CA GLN A 102 -44.00 -11.84 67.05
C GLN A 102 -44.80 -10.85 67.87
N GLN A 103 -44.90 -11.06 69.19
CA GLN A 103 -45.61 -10.20 70.11
C GLN A 103 -44.66 -9.56 71.12
N SER A 104 -44.91 -8.29 71.45
CA SER A 104 -44.25 -7.57 72.54
C SER A 104 -45.29 -7.00 73.48
N ALA A 105 -45.09 -7.10 74.79
CA ALA A 105 -45.99 -6.59 75.82
C ALA A 105 -45.20 -5.76 76.84
N VAL A 106 -45.68 -4.56 77.17
CA VAL A 106 -45.01 -3.63 78.09
C VAL A 106 -46.02 -2.99 79.05
N LYS A 107 -45.65 -2.74 80.31
CA LYS A 107 -46.54 -2.09 81.29
C LYS A 107 -46.81 -0.64 80.91
N LEU A 108 -48.07 -0.22 80.99
CA LEU A 108 -48.51 1.16 80.83
C LEU A 108 -49.51 1.50 81.93
N GLU A 109 -49.10 2.33 82.89
CA GLU A 109 -49.86 2.64 84.11
C GLU A 109 -50.34 1.36 84.84
N ASP A 110 -51.63 1.25 85.18
CA ASP A 110 -52.23 0.00 85.69
C ASP A 110 -52.84 -0.83 84.56
N GLY A 111 -52.00 -1.13 83.56
CA GLY A 111 -52.40 -1.74 82.29
C GLY A 111 -51.22 -2.22 81.46
N VAL A 112 -51.49 -2.83 80.30
CA VAL A 112 -50.46 -3.36 79.38
C VAL A 112 -50.68 -2.85 77.96
N ALA A 113 -49.60 -2.44 77.30
CA ALA A 113 -49.58 -2.11 75.88
C ALA A 113 -48.86 -3.22 75.11
N THR A 114 -49.45 -3.67 74.00
CA THR A 114 -48.97 -4.83 73.25
C THR A 114 -48.85 -4.50 71.76
N THR A 115 -47.80 -4.99 71.11
CA THR A 115 -47.60 -4.89 69.66
C THR A 115 -47.41 -6.29 69.05
N THR A 116 -48.20 -6.66 68.05
CA THR A 116 -48.16 -8.00 67.44
C THR A 116 -47.99 -7.93 65.91
N ARG A 117 -47.02 -8.68 65.37
CA ARG A 117 -46.69 -8.78 63.93
C ARG A 117 -46.76 -10.23 63.43
N ASN A 118 -47.31 -10.47 62.24
CA ASN A 118 -47.25 -11.78 61.57
C ASN A 118 -45.96 -11.92 60.73
N ILE A 119 -45.18 -12.99 60.94
CA ILE A 119 -43.88 -13.22 60.26
C ILE A 119 -43.82 -14.52 59.45
N THR A 120 -44.97 -15.11 59.13
CA THR A 120 -45.05 -16.45 58.54
C THR A 120 -44.39 -16.56 57.15
N GLU A 121 -44.61 -15.60 56.25
CA GLU A 121 -44.06 -15.65 54.88
C GLU A 121 -42.53 -15.60 54.84
N GLN A 122 -41.93 -14.80 55.73
CA GLN A 122 -40.47 -14.65 55.79
C GLN A 122 -39.79 -15.98 56.11
N LYS A 123 -40.33 -16.74 57.08
CA LYS A 123 -39.74 -18.03 57.48
C LYS A 123 -39.78 -19.08 56.37
N MET A 124 -40.81 -19.06 55.53
CA MET A 124 -40.95 -19.99 54.39
C MET A 124 -40.04 -19.64 53.20
N ALA A 125 -39.54 -18.41 53.09
CA ALA A 125 -38.63 -18.00 52.03
C ALA A 125 -37.17 -18.40 52.33
N GLU A 126 -36.74 -18.24 53.59
CA GLU A 126 -35.39 -18.61 54.06
C GLU A 126 -35.07 -20.08 53.78
N GLN A 127 -36.03 -20.98 54.02
CA GLN A 127 -35.84 -22.42 53.87
C GLN A 127 -35.62 -22.85 52.40
N ARG A 128 -36.34 -22.23 51.45
CA ARG A 128 -36.27 -22.57 50.02
C ARG A 128 -34.89 -22.26 49.40
N ILE A 129 -34.26 -21.17 49.80
CA ILE A 129 -32.94 -20.76 49.27
C ILE A 129 -31.85 -21.77 49.66
N SER A 130 -31.89 -22.30 50.89
CA SER A 130 -30.88 -23.24 51.38
C SER A 130 -30.90 -24.58 50.64
N GLU A 131 -32.09 -25.12 50.34
CA GLU A 131 -32.23 -26.40 49.64
C GLU A 131 -31.71 -26.33 48.19
N GLN A 132 -31.98 -25.22 47.51
CA GLN A 132 -31.60 -25.04 46.11
C GLN A 132 -30.07 -24.91 45.92
N ALA A 133 -29.35 -24.31 46.88
CA ALA A 133 -27.89 -24.19 46.84
C ALA A 133 -27.16 -25.54 47.00
N HIS A 134 -27.67 -26.44 47.84
CA HIS A 134 -27.08 -27.77 48.05
C HIS A 134 -27.22 -28.68 46.81
N PHE A 135 -28.36 -28.58 46.12
CA PHE A 135 -28.64 -29.35 44.90
C PHE A 135 -27.65 -29.04 43.78
N VAL A 136 -27.39 -27.76 43.49
CA VAL A 136 -26.49 -27.33 42.40
C VAL A 136 -25.06 -27.84 42.61
N ARG A 137 -24.54 -27.77 43.83
CA ARG A 137 -23.16 -28.20 44.15
C ARG A 137 -22.96 -29.72 44.00
N SER A 138 -23.99 -30.52 44.30
CA SER A 138 -23.91 -31.98 44.21
C SER A 138 -23.84 -32.47 42.76
N LEU A 139 -24.52 -31.78 41.84
CA LEU A 139 -24.48 -32.11 40.41
C LEU A 139 -23.10 -31.85 39.80
N THR A 140 -22.49 -30.71 40.14
CA THR A 140 -21.20 -30.33 39.54
C THR A 140 -20.03 -31.22 39.94
N ASP A 141 -20.07 -31.83 41.13
CA ASP A 141 -18.97 -32.66 41.65
C ASP A 141 -19.00 -34.11 41.11
N THR A 142 -20.08 -34.54 40.47
CA THR A 142 -20.24 -35.93 39.95
C THR A 142 -19.81 -36.12 38.49
N VAL A 143 -19.64 -35.04 37.73
CA VAL A 143 -19.23 -35.10 36.32
C VAL A 143 -17.69 -35.10 36.27
N PRO A 144 -17.03 -36.01 35.53
CA PRO A 144 -15.57 -36.06 35.38
C PRO A 144 -15.08 -35.00 34.40
N ALA A 145 -15.48 -33.76 34.63
CA ALA A 145 -15.13 -32.58 33.84
C ALA A 145 -14.93 -31.40 34.77
N VAL A 146 -14.04 -30.50 34.41
CA VAL A 146 -13.83 -29.27 35.17
C VAL A 146 -14.84 -28.22 34.70
N VAL A 147 -15.77 -27.82 35.56
CA VAL A 147 -16.69 -26.70 35.29
C VAL A 147 -16.12 -25.42 35.90
N MET A 148 -15.95 -24.38 35.10
CA MET A 148 -15.42 -23.08 35.51
C MET A 148 -16.32 -21.94 35.05
N LEU A 149 -16.59 -20.99 35.93
CA LEU A 149 -17.18 -19.69 35.61
C LEU A 149 -16.08 -18.64 35.65
N THR A 150 -15.95 -17.84 34.60
CA THR A 150 -14.95 -16.76 34.52
C THR A 150 -15.60 -15.41 34.26
N GLU A 151 -15.01 -14.35 34.82
CA GLU A 151 -15.34 -12.96 34.50
C GLU A 151 -14.81 -12.58 33.12
N HIS A 152 -15.55 -11.81 32.34
CA HIS A 152 -15.16 -11.36 31.00
C HIS A 152 -15.08 -9.82 30.98
N PRO A 153 -14.05 -9.19 30.37
CA PRO A 153 -13.01 -9.78 29.52
C PRO A 153 -11.71 -10.17 30.24
N SER A 154 -11.65 -10.06 31.57
CA SER A 154 -10.42 -10.38 32.33
C SER A 154 -10.08 -11.87 32.30
N ASN A 155 -11.08 -12.72 32.02
CA ASN A 155 -11.06 -14.18 32.05
C ASN A 155 -10.65 -14.74 33.42
N GLU A 156 -10.83 -13.98 34.50
CA GLU A 156 -10.52 -14.41 35.86
C GLU A 156 -11.52 -15.45 36.36
N ILE A 157 -11.07 -16.47 37.09
CA ILE A 157 -11.95 -17.53 37.57
C ILE A 157 -12.79 -17.01 38.73
N ALA A 158 -14.11 -16.91 38.54
CA ALA A 158 -15.07 -16.60 39.60
C ALA A 158 -15.46 -17.87 40.38
N PHE A 159 -15.51 -19.02 39.71
CA PHE A 159 -15.83 -20.31 40.31
C PHE A 159 -15.19 -21.45 39.51
N ALA A 160 -14.73 -22.50 40.19
CA ALA A 160 -14.29 -23.74 39.56
C ALA A 160 -14.66 -24.95 40.42
N THR A 161 -15.03 -26.05 39.78
CA THR A 161 -15.26 -27.34 40.46
C THR A 161 -13.96 -27.98 40.92
N ARG A 162 -14.05 -28.82 41.97
CA ARG A 162 -12.89 -29.50 42.56
C ARG A 162 -12.16 -30.44 41.59
N ASN A 163 -12.84 -30.95 40.56
CA ASN A 163 -12.29 -31.85 39.54
C ASN A 163 -11.11 -31.23 38.75
N ILE A 164 -10.87 -29.92 38.86
CA ILE A 164 -9.67 -29.27 38.30
C ILE A 164 -8.36 -29.91 38.77
N ARG A 165 -8.35 -30.46 39.99
CA ARG A 165 -7.21 -31.16 40.56
C ARG A 165 -6.91 -32.49 39.87
N GLU A 166 -7.93 -33.24 39.46
CA GLU A 166 -7.74 -34.55 38.82
C GLU A 166 -7.26 -34.40 37.38
N VAL A 167 -7.72 -33.38 36.67
CA VAL A 167 -7.38 -33.15 35.26
C VAL A 167 -6.04 -32.43 35.11
N LEU A 168 -5.75 -31.43 35.95
CA LEU A 168 -4.60 -30.53 35.76
C LEU A 168 -3.56 -30.57 36.90
N ASP A 169 -3.80 -31.33 37.97
CA ASP A 169 -2.99 -31.36 39.20
C ASP A 169 -2.90 -30.00 39.94
N PHE A 170 -3.81 -29.07 39.65
CA PHE A 170 -3.92 -27.77 40.33
C PHE A 170 -5.17 -27.73 41.21
N ASP A 171 -5.08 -27.12 42.39
CA ASP A 171 -6.27 -26.80 43.17
C ASP A 171 -6.96 -25.55 42.58
N ALA A 172 -8.28 -25.41 42.80
CA ALA A 172 -9.05 -24.28 42.26
C ALA A 172 -8.49 -22.92 42.73
N ASP A 173 -8.01 -22.87 43.97
CA ASP A 173 -7.41 -21.67 44.57
C ASP A 173 -6.08 -21.31 43.89
N ASP A 174 -5.23 -22.29 43.55
CA ASP A 174 -4.00 -22.09 42.78
C ASP A 174 -4.32 -21.43 41.42
N GLY A 175 -5.39 -21.90 40.76
CA GLY A 175 -5.82 -21.39 39.46
C GLY A 175 -6.37 -19.96 39.51
N MET A 176 -7.01 -19.58 40.62
CA MET A 176 -7.49 -18.21 40.88
C MET A 176 -6.32 -17.26 41.19
N GLU A 177 -5.35 -17.68 42.01
CA GLU A 177 -4.18 -16.87 42.37
C GLU A 177 -3.26 -16.56 41.17
N MET A 178 -3.12 -17.51 40.24
CA MET A 178 -2.29 -17.31 39.03
C MET A 178 -2.86 -16.27 38.05
N GLY A 179 -4.16 -16.01 38.14
CA GLY A 179 -4.89 -15.18 37.19
C GLY A 179 -4.91 -15.70 35.76
N HIS A 180 -5.57 -14.98 34.84
CA HIS A 180 -5.62 -15.40 33.44
C HIS A 180 -4.25 -15.40 32.75
N SER A 181 -3.43 -14.37 33.00
CA SER A 181 -2.09 -14.24 32.41
C SER A 181 -1.12 -15.35 32.86
N GLY A 182 -1.22 -15.80 34.11
CA GLY A 182 -0.44 -16.94 34.61
C GLY A 182 -0.87 -18.25 33.97
N ARG A 183 -2.18 -18.48 33.83
CA ARG A 183 -2.72 -19.69 33.19
C ARG A 183 -2.40 -19.79 31.70
N LEU A 184 -2.31 -18.68 30.98
CA LEU A 184 -1.85 -18.68 29.57
C LEU A 184 -0.42 -19.23 29.42
N LYS A 185 0.45 -19.14 30.44
CA LYS A 185 1.80 -19.74 30.42
C LYS A 185 1.78 -21.26 30.54
N LEU A 186 0.67 -21.85 30.98
CA LEU A 186 0.46 -23.29 31.03
C LEU A 186 -0.06 -23.83 29.70
N VAL A 187 -0.49 -22.99 28.76
CA VAL A 187 -0.91 -23.43 27.42
C VAL A 187 0.33 -23.70 26.57
N HIS A 188 0.27 -24.73 25.72
CA HIS A 188 1.37 -25.01 24.79
C HIS A 188 1.59 -23.79 23.87
N PRO A 189 2.85 -23.36 23.62
CA PRO A 189 3.13 -22.15 22.83
C PRO A 189 2.35 -22.06 21.51
N ASP A 190 2.32 -23.17 20.74
CA ASP A 190 1.59 -23.27 19.46
C ASP A 190 0.07 -23.11 19.58
N ASP A 191 -0.50 -23.42 20.74
CA ASP A 191 -1.95 -23.36 20.98
C ASP A 191 -2.38 -22.04 21.65
N THR A 192 -1.44 -21.17 22.04
CA THR A 192 -1.73 -19.88 22.70
C THR A 192 -2.68 -19.01 21.86
N ALA A 193 -2.48 -18.98 20.53
CA ALA A 193 -3.35 -18.25 19.62
C ALA A 193 -4.77 -18.84 19.57
N LYS A 194 -4.90 -20.18 19.63
CA LYS A 194 -6.20 -20.87 19.66
C LYS A 194 -6.94 -20.56 20.95
N VAL A 195 -6.26 -20.54 22.09
CA VAL A 195 -6.85 -20.19 23.38
C VAL A 195 -7.31 -18.73 23.41
N ASN A 196 -6.50 -17.79 22.92
CA ASN A 196 -6.90 -16.39 22.84
C ASN A 196 -8.10 -16.18 21.90
N ALA A 197 -8.12 -16.87 20.75
CA ALA A 197 -9.25 -16.84 19.83
C ALA A 197 -10.51 -17.44 20.46
N TYR A 198 -10.36 -18.53 21.21
CA TYR A 198 -11.45 -19.15 21.96
C TYR A 198 -12.08 -18.16 22.94
N TYR A 199 -11.30 -17.47 23.78
CA TYR A 199 -11.84 -16.48 24.72
C TYR A 199 -12.41 -15.22 24.04
N SER A 200 -11.77 -14.73 22.97
CA SER A 200 -12.24 -13.53 22.26
C SER A 200 -13.57 -13.74 21.54
N ARG A 201 -13.91 -14.99 21.19
CA ARG A 201 -15.13 -15.33 20.48
C ARG A 201 -16.40 -15.14 21.33
N PHE A 202 -16.30 -15.11 22.66
CA PHE A 202 -17.46 -14.95 23.53
C PHE A 202 -18.19 -13.61 23.34
N ASP A 203 -17.47 -12.55 22.94
CA ASP A 203 -18.09 -11.25 22.63
C ASP A 203 -19.08 -11.32 21.45
N GLN A 204 -18.95 -12.34 20.59
CA GLN A 204 -19.65 -12.43 19.31
C GLN A 204 -20.72 -13.53 19.24
N ILE A 205 -20.71 -14.50 20.17
CA ILE A 205 -21.64 -15.62 20.15
C ILE A 205 -22.88 -15.32 20.99
N SER A 206 -24.01 -15.94 20.63
CA SER A 206 -25.24 -15.84 21.45
C SER A 206 -25.16 -16.69 22.72
N ASP A 207 -26.07 -16.45 23.67
CA ASP A 207 -26.09 -17.15 24.97
C ASP A 207 -26.37 -18.67 24.86
N LEU A 208 -26.96 -19.11 23.75
CA LEU A 208 -27.25 -20.52 23.46
C LEU A 208 -26.17 -21.21 22.63
N GLU A 209 -25.23 -20.46 22.07
CA GLU A 209 -24.17 -21.01 21.22
C GLU A 209 -23.03 -21.57 22.06
N GLU A 210 -22.63 -22.79 21.72
CA GLU A 210 -21.51 -23.48 22.32
C GLU A 210 -20.22 -23.16 21.54
N ASN A 211 -19.23 -22.63 22.23
CA ASN A 211 -17.89 -22.45 21.72
C ASN A 211 -17.01 -23.61 22.18
N ARG A 212 -16.33 -24.27 21.25
CA ARG A 212 -15.44 -25.40 21.52
C ARG A 212 -14.00 -25.05 21.19
N GLY A 213 -13.07 -25.59 21.97
CA GLY A 213 -11.65 -25.50 21.73
C GLY A 213 -10.95 -26.75 22.21
N SER A 214 -9.97 -27.25 21.44
CA SER A 214 -9.09 -28.32 21.87
C SER A 214 -7.65 -27.81 21.82
N PHE A 215 -6.94 -27.93 22.94
CA PHE A 215 -5.58 -27.41 23.09
C PHE A 215 -4.82 -28.14 24.19
N ARG A 216 -3.49 -28.02 24.16
CA ARG A 216 -2.60 -28.64 25.14
C ARG A 216 -2.36 -27.72 26.33
N ILE A 217 -2.56 -28.24 27.55
CA ILE A 217 -2.25 -27.57 28.81
C ILE A 217 -1.20 -28.38 29.57
N LYS A 218 -0.28 -27.67 30.24
CA LYS A 218 0.76 -28.21 31.08
C LYS A 218 0.23 -28.48 32.50
N LYS A 219 0.33 -29.73 32.95
CA LYS A 219 0.08 -30.14 34.34
C LYS A 219 1.11 -29.52 35.29
N LYS A 220 0.78 -29.46 36.59
CA LYS A 220 1.68 -28.96 37.64
C LYS A 220 3.06 -29.62 37.64
N HIS A 221 3.12 -30.92 37.32
CA HIS A 221 4.36 -31.70 37.27
C HIS A 221 5.08 -31.69 35.90
N GLY A 222 4.55 -30.97 34.91
CA GLY A 222 5.25 -30.62 33.68
C GLY A 222 4.81 -31.35 32.41
N ASP A 223 3.94 -32.36 32.51
CA ASP A 223 3.41 -33.10 31.37
C ASP A 223 2.37 -32.30 30.59
N TRP A 224 2.32 -32.49 29.28
CA TRP A 224 1.30 -31.91 28.41
C TRP A 224 0.09 -32.84 28.30
N VAL A 225 -1.10 -32.29 28.46
CA VAL A 225 -2.38 -33.00 28.33
C VAL A 225 -3.25 -32.29 27.33
N TRP A 226 -3.89 -33.07 26.44
CA TRP A 226 -4.90 -32.55 25.54
C TRP A 226 -6.19 -32.35 26.29
N VAL A 227 -6.72 -31.14 26.25
CA VAL A 227 -8.03 -30.85 26.84
C VAL A 227 -9.03 -30.42 25.77
N ASP A 228 -10.25 -30.98 25.85
CA ASP A 228 -11.41 -30.49 25.11
C ASP A 228 -12.19 -29.53 26.03
N VAL A 229 -12.30 -28.28 25.60
CA VAL A 229 -12.94 -27.20 26.35
C VAL A 229 -14.18 -26.74 25.61
N ARG A 230 -15.31 -26.73 26.31
CA ARG A 230 -16.61 -26.29 25.81
C ARG A 230 -17.10 -25.15 26.65
N GLY A 231 -17.53 -24.05 26.06
CA GLY A 231 -18.00 -22.92 26.84
C GLY A 231 -19.12 -22.14 26.18
N ARG A 232 -19.83 -21.36 26.99
CA ARG A 232 -20.95 -20.51 26.57
C ARG A 232 -21.00 -19.23 27.38
N VAL A 233 -21.70 -18.22 26.88
CA VAL A 233 -21.99 -17.00 27.65
C VAL A 233 -22.94 -17.36 28.81
N PHE A 234 -22.59 -16.95 30.02
CA PHE A 234 -23.41 -17.18 31.21
C PHE A 234 -24.23 -15.95 31.57
N LYS A 235 -23.64 -14.76 31.46
CA LYS A 235 -24.31 -13.51 31.81
C LYS A 235 -23.78 -12.32 30.99
N ARG A 236 -24.70 -11.43 30.63
CA ARG A 236 -24.44 -10.12 30.02
C ARG A 236 -24.89 -8.99 30.96
N ASP A 237 -24.31 -7.80 30.78
CA ASP A 237 -24.81 -6.58 31.41
C ASP A 237 -26.03 -6.00 30.66
N GLU A 238 -26.59 -4.91 31.18
CA GLU A 238 -27.77 -4.23 30.60
C GLU A 238 -27.51 -3.66 29.19
N ASP A 239 -26.25 -3.34 28.88
CA ASP A 239 -25.81 -2.86 27.56
C ASP A 239 -25.52 -4.02 26.58
N GLY A 240 -25.75 -5.27 27.00
CA GLY A 240 -25.60 -6.47 26.19
C GLY A 240 -24.17 -7.01 26.08
N LYS A 241 -23.21 -6.45 26.84
CA LYS A 241 -21.82 -6.90 26.86
C LYS A 241 -21.67 -8.14 27.75
N VAL A 242 -20.86 -9.09 27.32
CA VAL A 242 -20.58 -10.29 28.13
C VAL A 242 -19.81 -9.91 29.38
N ILE A 243 -20.28 -10.37 30.54
CA ILE A 243 -19.60 -10.19 31.82
C ILE A 243 -19.17 -11.51 32.44
N GLN A 244 -19.81 -12.64 32.10
CA GLN A 244 -19.40 -13.95 32.60
C GLN A 244 -19.57 -15.06 31.56
N THR A 245 -18.64 -16.01 31.55
CA THR A 245 -18.60 -17.18 30.66
C THR A 245 -18.45 -18.46 31.45
N LEU A 246 -19.15 -19.51 31.02
CA LEU A 246 -19.11 -20.86 31.63
C LEU A 246 -18.31 -21.79 30.73
N HIS A 247 -17.39 -22.56 31.30
CA HIS A 247 -16.51 -23.50 30.61
C HIS A 247 -16.57 -24.89 31.25
N VAL A 248 -16.47 -25.93 30.43
CA VAL A 248 -16.40 -27.34 30.81
C VAL A 248 -15.18 -27.95 30.12
N VAL A 249 -14.28 -28.57 30.89
CA VAL A 249 -13.00 -29.10 30.40
C VAL A 249 -12.91 -30.61 30.61
N PHE A 250 -12.60 -31.35 29.54
CA PHE A 250 -12.37 -32.80 29.53
C PHE A 250 -10.91 -33.12 29.19
N ASP A 251 -10.36 -34.24 29.70
CA ASP A 251 -9.10 -34.81 29.20
C ASP A 251 -9.38 -35.67 27.95
N ASP A 252 -8.69 -35.41 26.85
CA ASP A 252 -8.87 -36.10 25.55
C ASP A 252 -7.60 -36.84 25.07
N SER A 253 -6.63 -37.06 25.97
CA SER A 253 -5.29 -37.53 25.59
C SER A 253 -5.25 -38.95 24.97
N GLU A 254 -6.13 -39.86 25.36
CA GLU A 254 -6.16 -41.23 24.83
C GLU A 254 -6.74 -41.32 23.42
N ASN A 255 -7.78 -40.51 23.13
CA ASN A 255 -8.41 -40.50 21.81
C ASN A 255 -7.49 -39.94 20.74
N GLN A 256 -6.73 -38.88 21.07
CA GLN A 256 -5.79 -38.26 20.14
C GLN A 256 -4.68 -39.23 19.70
N LYS A 257 -4.11 -40.02 20.61
CA LYS A 257 -3.05 -40.99 20.27
C LYS A 257 -3.53 -42.11 19.33
N ALA A 258 -4.70 -42.68 19.59
CA ALA A 258 -5.24 -43.75 18.76
C ALA A 258 -5.60 -43.27 17.34
N ALA A 259 -6.09 -42.03 17.22
CA ALA A 259 -6.38 -41.41 15.93
C ALA A 259 -5.09 -41.13 15.15
N GLU A 260 -4.05 -40.60 15.81
CA GLU A 260 -2.75 -40.31 15.18
C GLU A 260 -2.06 -41.57 14.65
N GLU A 261 -2.03 -42.66 15.39
CA GLU A 261 -1.37 -43.91 14.94
C GLU A 261 -2.07 -44.53 13.72
N LEU A 262 -3.41 -44.54 13.72
CA LEU A 262 -4.19 -45.06 12.60
C LEU A 262 -4.03 -44.18 11.35
N GLU A 263 -4.02 -42.86 11.52
CA GLU A 263 -3.85 -41.92 10.41
C GLU A 263 -2.42 -42.01 9.85
N GLN A 264 -1.39 -42.07 10.70
CA GLN A 264 -0.01 -42.26 10.26
C GLN A 264 0.18 -43.56 9.48
N SER A 265 -0.43 -44.67 9.92
CA SER A 265 -0.33 -45.94 9.19
C SER A 265 -1.05 -45.89 7.84
N LYS A 266 -2.21 -45.23 7.74
CA LYS A 266 -2.93 -45.06 6.46
C LYS A 266 -2.19 -44.13 5.51
N GLU A 267 -1.72 -42.99 6.00
CA GLU A 267 -0.93 -42.06 5.21
C GLU A 267 0.36 -42.70 4.70
N LEU A 268 1.05 -43.50 5.52
CA LEU A 268 2.28 -44.17 5.10
C LEU A 268 2.00 -45.16 3.95
N LEU A 269 0.97 -46.00 4.06
CA LEU A 269 0.61 -46.95 3.01
C LEU A 269 0.18 -46.23 1.72
N GLN A 270 -0.61 -45.16 1.83
CA GLN A 270 -1.01 -44.35 0.68
C GLN A 270 0.20 -43.69 0.01
N ARG A 271 1.13 -43.12 0.79
CA ARG A 271 2.36 -42.53 0.27
C ARG A 271 3.27 -43.56 -0.38
N VAL A 272 3.35 -44.78 0.14
CA VAL A 272 4.16 -45.85 -0.47
C VAL A 272 3.58 -46.29 -1.82
N ILE A 273 2.25 -46.35 -1.95
CA ILE A 273 1.57 -46.72 -3.20
C ILE A 273 1.59 -45.58 -4.23
N ASP A 274 1.55 -44.32 -3.79
CA ASP A 274 1.57 -43.14 -4.66
C ASP A 274 2.98 -42.55 -4.92
N ALA A 275 4.01 -43.00 -4.19
CA ALA A 275 5.39 -42.54 -4.37
C ALA A 275 6.01 -42.93 -5.73
N PRO A 276 5.83 -44.16 -6.23
CA PRO A 276 6.21 -44.49 -7.60
C PRO A 276 5.27 -43.78 -8.58
N ASN A 277 5.80 -43.22 -9.67
CA ASN A 277 4.98 -42.73 -10.79
C ASN A 277 4.47 -43.90 -11.64
N ILE A 278 3.84 -44.86 -10.98
CA ILE A 278 3.32 -46.11 -11.54
C ILE A 278 1.85 -46.14 -11.19
N GLY A 279 1.00 -46.36 -12.19
CA GLY A 279 -0.40 -46.61 -11.96
C GLY A 279 -0.58 -48.00 -11.36
N VAL A 280 -1.26 -48.09 -10.24
CA VAL A 280 -1.59 -49.33 -9.54
C VAL A 280 -3.11 -49.48 -9.47
N ALA A 281 -3.59 -50.65 -9.85
CA ALA A 281 -4.99 -51.05 -9.69
C ALA A 281 -5.08 -52.45 -9.07
N VAL A 282 -6.01 -52.67 -8.16
CA VAL A 282 -6.35 -54.00 -7.64
C VAL A 282 -7.66 -54.43 -8.27
N CYS A 283 -7.62 -55.58 -8.94
CA CYS A 283 -8.75 -56.13 -9.67
C CYS A 283 -9.16 -57.47 -9.04
N LYS A 284 -10.47 -57.67 -8.85
CA LYS A 284 -11.04 -58.93 -8.38
C LYS A 284 -11.76 -59.64 -9.54
N ALA A 285 -11.43 -60.91 -9.77
CA ALA A 285 -12.07 -61.72 -10.78
C ALA A 285 -13.55 -61.96 -10.47
N VAL A 286 -14.35 -61.92 -11.53
CA VAL A 286 -15.77 -62.25 -11.53
C VAL A 286 -15.93 -63.55 -12.30
N ARG A 287 -16.49 -64.55 -11.61
CA ARG A 287 -16.68 -65.90 -12.15
C ARG A 287 -18.14 -66.12 -12.56
N ASP A 288 -18.34 -66.92 -13.60
CA ASP A 288 -19.65 -67.43 -14.00
C ASP A 288 -20.12 -68.57 -13.06
N GLU A 289 -21.34 -69.08 -13.27
CA GLU A 289 -21.91 -70.17 -12.49
C GLU A 289 -21.13 -71.50 -12.63
N GLU A 290 -20.29 -71.62 -13.65
CA GLU A 290 -19.44 -72.78 -13.94
C GLU A 290 -18.03 -72.62 -13.37
N GLY A 291 -17.78 -71.50 -12.65
CA GLY A 291 -16.52 -71.20 -11.97
C GLY A 291 -15.44 -70.59 -12.86
N ARG A 292 -15.74 -70.22 -14.11
CA ARG A 292 -14.78 -69.62 -15.05
C ARG A 292 -14.76 -68.10 -14.91
N ILE A 293 -13.57 -67.50 -14.92
CA ILE A 293 -13.43 -66.04 -14.88
C ILE A 293 -13.86 -65.48 -16.22
N TYR A 294 -14.83 -64.56 -16.23
CA TYR A 294 -15.27 -63.88 -17.45
C TYR A 294 -14.99 -62.38 -17.44
N ASP A 295 -14.76 -61.78 -16.26
CA ASP A 295 -14.50 -60.35 -16.11
C ASP A 295 -13.78 -60.04 -14.80
N PHE A 296 -13.49 -58.76 -14.56
CA PHE A 296 -12.84 -58.25 -13.36
C PHE A 296 -13.54 -56.98 -12.86
N VAL A 297 -13.52 -56.73 -11.56
CA VAL A 297 -13.94 -55.46 -10.96
C VAL A 297 -12.75 -54.77 -10.32
N HIS A 298 -12.62 -53.46 -10.53
CA HIS A 298 -11.58 -52.67 -9.84
C HIS A 298 -12.01 -52.43 -8.39
N GLU A 299 -11.30 -52.97 -7.42
CA GLU A 299 -11.55 -52.71 -6.00
C GLU A 299 -10.74 -51.51 -5.47
N PHE A 300 -9.62 -51.20 -6.13
CA PHE A 300 -8.77 -50.07 -5.78
C PHE A 300 -8.03 -49.56 -7.01
N ILE A 301 -7.87 -48.24 -7.10
CA ILE A 301 -6.94 -47.58 -8.01
C ILE A 301 -6.18 -46.51 -7.23
N ASN A 302 -4.87 -46.38 -7.48
CA ASN A 302 -4.05 -45.35 -6.85
C ASN A 302 -4.24 -43.98 -7.51
N ARG A 303 -3.64 -42.93 -6.94
CA ARG A 303 -3.77 -41.56 -7.45
C ARG A 303 -3.35 -41.46 -8.91
N ILE A 304 -2.22 -42.06 -9.27
CA ILE A 304 -1.69 -42.03 -10.63
C ILE A 304 -2.68 -42.63 -11.63
N THR A 305 -3.28 -43.78 -11.30
CA THR A 305 -4.30 -44.41 -12.15
C THR A 305 -5.52 -43.53 -12.33
N ARG A 306 -6.04 -42.94 -11.25
CA ARG A 306 -7.22 -42.06 -11.27
C ARG A 306 -6.98 -40.77 -12.05
N GLU A 307 -5.85 -40.12 -11.84
CA GLU A 307 -5.49 -38.89 -12.55
C GLU A 307 -5.30 -39.14 -14.04
N THR A 308 -4.70 -40.29 -14.39
CA THR A 308 -4.39 -40.61 -15.79
C THR A 308 -5.62 -41.10 -16.56
N SER A 309 -6.58 -41.77 -15.91
CA SER A 309 -7.87 -42.11 -16.52
C SER A 309 -8.84 -40.94 -16.59
N GLY A 310 -8.68 -39.92 -15.75
CA GLY A 310 -9.58 -38.77 -15.65
C GLY A 310 -10.88 -39.05 -14.89
N GLU A 311 -11.10 -40.28 -14.44
CA GLU A 311 -12.29 -40.72 -13.69
C GLU A 311 -11.93 -41.83 -12.69
N ASP A 312 -12.69 -41.91 -11.60
CA ASP A 312 -12.62 -43.05 -10.67
C ASP A 312 -13.62 -44.13 -11.08
N PHE A 313 -13.11 -45.23 -11.60
CA PHE A 313 -13.89 -46.37 -12.09
C PHE A 313 -13.85 -47.57 -11.11
N THR A 314 -13.55 -47.30 -9.83
CA THR A 314 -13.65 -48.31 -8.77
C THR A 314 -15.08 -48.85 -8.67
N GLY A 315 -15.23 -50.17 -8.64
CA GLY A 315 -16.51 -50.87 -8.60
C GLY A 315 -17.11 -51.19 -9.98
N GLU A 316 -16.51 -50.71 -11.07
CA GLU A 316 -16.95 -51.04 -12.43
C GLU A 316 -16.27 -52.29 -12.98
N LEU A 317 -17.01 -53.01 -13.84
CA LEU A 317 -16.48 -54.15 -14.59
C LEU A 317 -15.45 -53.67 -15.61
N LEU A 318 -14.34 -54.40 -15.74
CA LEU A 318 -13.25 -54.10 -16.65
C LEU A 318 -13.73 -54.12 -18.11
N SER A 319 -14.66 -55.00 -18.47
CA SER A 319 -15.29 -55.02 -19.80
C SER A 319 -16.03 -53.73 -20.17
N ARG A 320 -16.54 -52.96 -19.19
CA ARG A 320 -17.23 -51.68 -19.45
C ARG A 320 -16.29 -50.56 -19.84
N ARG A 321 -14.98 -50.73 -19.65
CA ARG A 321 -13.94 -49.78 -20.05
C ARG A 321 -13.57 -49.85 -21.54
N GLY A 322 -14.40 -50.50 -22.35
CA GLY A 322 -14.26 -50.56 -23.81
C GLY A 322 -13.15 -51.51 -24.27
N GLU A 323 -12.62 -51.25 -25.46
CA GLU A 323 -11.66 -52.12 -26.15
C GLU A 323 -10.34 -52.30 -25.34
N ALA A 324 -9.91 -51.25 -24.64
CA ALA A 324 -8.75 -51.29 -23.77
C ALA A 324 -8.94 -52.27 -22.60
N GLY A 325 -10.07 -52.21 -21.89
CA GLY A 325 -10.38 -53.15 -20.80
C GLY A 325 -10.54 -54.59 -21.29
N MET A 326 -11.24 -54.78 -22.41
CA MET A 326 -11.43 -56.11 -23.02
C MET A 326 -10.10 -56.75 -23.45
N SER A 327 -9.14 -55.97 -23.93
CA SER A 327 -7.81 -56.47 -24.30
C SER A 327 -6.99 -56.99 -23.11
N GLN A 328 -7.26 -56.48 -21.90
CA GLN A 328 -6.54 -56.84 -20.67
C GLN A 328 -7.10 -58.08 -19.97
N ILE A 329 -8.40 -58.39 -20.15
CA ILE A 329 -9.07 -59.52 -19.50
C ILE A 329 -8.31 -60.83 -19.72
N GLY A 330 -7.91 -61.14 -20.96
CA GLY A 330 -7.19 -62.38 -21.26
C GLY A 330 -5.87 -62.51 -20.49
N LYS A 331 -5.12 -61.40 -20.35
CA LYS A 331 -3.86 -61.36 -19.58
C LYS A 331 -4.09 -61.48 -18.08
N PHE A 332 -5.20 -60.96 -17.57
CA PHE A 332 -5.57 -61.06 -16.16
C PHE A 332 -6.04 -62.47 -15.80
N ILE A 333 -6.82 -63.12 -16.67
CA ILE A 333 -7.20 -64.54 -16.55
C ILE A 333 -5.93 -65.39 -16.51
N GLU A 334 -5.02 -65.21 -17.47
CA GLU A 334 -3.73 -65.92 -17.52
C GLU A 334 -2.94 -65.75 -16.20
N THR A 335 -2.93 -64.55 -15.63
CA THR A 335 -2.19 -64.25 -14.38
C THR A 335 -2.82 -64.96 -13.16
N ILE A 336 -4.15 -64.92 -13.01
CA ILE A 336 -4.83 -65.58 -11.88
C ILE A 336 -4.79 -67.11 -12.00
N GLU A 337 -5.03 -67.65 -13.19
CA GLU A 337 -5.10 -69.10 -13.40
C GLU A 337 -3.71 -69.77 -13.36
N SER A 338 -2.68 -69.11 -13.90
CA SER A 338 -1.30 -69.64 -13.85
C SER A 338 -0.60 -69.36 -12.52
N GLY A 339 -1.02 -68.32 -11.80
CA GLY A 339 -0.33 -67.80 -10.61
C GLY A 339 1.04 -67.17 -10.91
N GLN A 340 1.43 -67.03 -12.19
CA GLN A 340 2.70 -66.44 -12.60
C GLN A 340 2.55 -64.95 -12.95
N GLN A 341 3.59 -64.19 -12.63
CA GLN A 341 3.68 -62.77 -13.00
C GLN A 341 3.80 -62.61 -14.52
N ASN A 342 3.12 -61.61 -15.08
CA ASN A 342 3.06 -61.34 -16.51
C ASN A 342 3.47 -59.90 -16.80
N ASP A 343 4.67 -59.73 -17.37
CA ASP A 343 5.27 -58.43 -17.69
C ASP A 343 5.37 -58.24 -19.21
N TYR A 344 4.94 -57.09 -19.73
CA TYR A 344 5.00 -56.79 -21.15
C TYR A 344 5.01 -55.28 -21.42
N VAL A 345 5.53 -54.89 -22.59
CA VAL A 345 5.57 -53.49 -23.04
C VAL A 345 4.76 -53.37 -24.32
N ILE A 346 3.93 -52.34 -24.41
CA ILE A 346 3.22 -51.98 -25.65
C ILE A 346 3.67 -50.60 -26.13
N HIS A 347 3.63 -50.43 -27.45
CA HIS A 347 3.76 -49.12 -28.09
C HIS A 347 2.49 -48.87 -28.89
N GLY A 348 1.72 -47.86 -28.48
CA GLY A 348 0.41 -47.61 -29.06
C GLY A 348 -0.28 -46.41 -28.43
N GLU A 349 -1.51 -46.17 -28.86
CA GLU A 349 -2.32 -45.09 -28.31
C GLU A 349 -2.84 -45.48 -26.93
N PHE A 350 -2.36 -44.78 -25.89
CA PHE A 350 -2.78 -44.95 -24.50
C PHE A 350 -3.18 -43.57 -23.96
N ASN A 351 -4.43 -43.42 -23.53
CA ASN A 351 -5.04 -42.13 -23.13
C ASN A 351 -4.93 -41.03 -24.21
N GLY A 352 -5.15 -41.39 -25.48
CA GLY A 352 -5.17 -40.45 -26.61
C GLY A 352 -3.79 -39.94 -27.04
N LYS A 353 -2.70 -40.55 -26.53
CA LYS A 353 -1.31 -40.23 -26.92
C LYS A 353 -0.55 -41.51 -27.26
N LEU A 354 0.36 -41.42 -28.24
CA LEU A 354 1.23 -42.52 -28.62
C LEU A 354 2.37 -42.65 -27.59
N ASN A 355 2.29 -43.65 -26.73
CA ASN A 355 3.23 -43.84 -25.61
C ASN A 355 3.81 -45.26 -25.62
N TRP A 356 4.98 -45.42 -25.00
CA TRP A 356 5.51 -46.71 -24.58
C TRP A 356 5.06 -47.00 -23.16
N VAL A 357 4.26 -48.04 -22.95
CA VAL A 357 3.71 -48.37 -21.63
C VAL A 357 4.12 -49.77 -21.23
N SER A 358 4.76 -49.89 -20.06
CA SER A 358 5.11 -51.15 -19.41
C SER A 358 3.99 -51.58 -18.48
N PHE A 359 3.54 -52.82 -18.58
CA PHE A 359 2.53 -53.43 -17.73
C PHE A 359 3.12 -54.59 -16.95
N SER A 360 2.67 -54.76 -15.71
CA SER A 360 2.99 -55.92 -14.88
C SER A 360 1.78 -56.36 -14.06
N ASN A 361 1.42 -57.63 -14.17
CA ASN A 361 0.28 -58.24 -13.48
C ASN A 361 0.78 -59.29 -12.48
N THR A 362 0.33 -59.20 -11.23
CA THR A 362 0.71 -60.13 -10.16
C THR A 362 -0.51 -60.58 -9.36
N SER A 363 -0.68 -61.90 -9.16
CA SER A 363 -1.77 -62.44 -8.35
C SER A 363 -1.56 -62.19 -6.85
N LEU A 364 -2.62 -61.81 -6.13
CA LEU A 364 -2.64 -61.63 -4.67
C LEU A 364 -3.27 -62.81 -3.91
N GLY A 365 -3.80 -63.80 -4.63
CA GLY A 365 -4.71 -64.79 -4.05
C GLY A 365 -6.14 -64.27 -3.88
N ASP A 366 -7.06 -65.12 -3.43
CA ASP A 366 -8.49 -64.81 -3.25
C ASP A 366 -9.16 -64.16 -4.47
N ASP A 367 -8.84 -64.66 -5.67
CA ASP A 367 -9.33 -64.13 -6.94
C ASP A 367 -8.97 -62.65 -7.19
N ARG A 368 -7.90 -62.14 -6.58
CA ARG A 368 -7.40 -60.77 -6.78
C ARG A 368 -6.06 -60.74 -7.49
N LEU A 369 -5.82 -59.66 -8.24
CA LEU A 369 -4.53 -59.33 -8.82
C LEU A 369 -4.21 -57.84 -8.63
N VAL A 370 -2.92 -57.52 -8.56
CA VAL A 370 -2.40 -56.17 -8.75
C VAL A 370 -2.00 -56.01 -10.21
N HIS A 371 -2.59 -55.02 -10.86
CA HIS A 371 -2.20 -54.52 -12.16
C HIS A 371 -1.40 -53.25 -11.98
N THR A 372 -0.17 -53.23 -12.49
CA THR A 372 0.66 -52.04 -12.51
C THR A 372 0.98 -51.62 -13.94
N TRP A 373 1.07 -50.32 -14.17
CA TRP A 373 1.42 -49.78 -15.46
C TRP A 373 2.30 -48.52 -15.31
N GLN A 374 3.26 -48.35 -16.21
CA GLN A 374 4.18 -47.23 -16.20
C GLN A 374 4.43 -46.72 -17.62
N ASP A 375 4.31 -45.42 -17.82
CA ASP A 375 4.77 -44.77 -19.05
C ASP A 375 6.31 -44.70 -19.04
N ILE A 376 6.94 -45.41 -19.98
CA ILE A 376 8.40 -45.48 -20.15
C ILE A 376 8.85 -44.71 -21.39
N THR A 377 8.01 -43.84 -21.96
CA THR A 377 8.31 -43.07 -23.17
C THR A 377 9.55 -42.20 -22.99
N GLN A 378 9.69 -41.50 -21.86
CA GLN A 378 10.89 -40.70 -21.56
C GLN A 378 12.16 -41.56 -21.48
N LEU A 379 12.07 -42.75 -20.89
CA LEU A 379 13.21 -43.67 -20.79
C LEU A 379 13.64 -44.13 -22.18
N LYS A 380 12.66 -44.47 -23.05
CA LYS A 380 12.91 -44.85 -24.44
C LYS A 380 13.43 -43.69 -25.29
N GLN A 381 12.94 -42.47 -25.05
CA GLN A 381 13.46 -41.26 -25.69
C GLN A 381 14.90 -40.96 -25.25
N ALA A 382 15.23 -41.06 -23.96
CA ALA A 382 16.59 -40.84 -23.45
C ALA A 382 17.58 -41.89 -24.00
N GLU A 383 17.17 -43.14 -24.13
CA GLU A 383 17.96 -44.21 -24.77
C GLU A 383 18.24 -43.85 -26.24
N GLN A 384 17.21 -43.41 -26.97
CA GLN A 384 17.33 -42.97 -28.36
C GLN A 384 18.19 -41.71 -28.51
N GLU A 385 18.00 -40.70 -27.65
CA GLU A 385 18.81 -39.48 -27.58
C GLU A 385 20.28 -39.81 -27.29
N SER A 386 20.57 -40.81 -26.45
CA SER A 386 21.95 -41.23 -26.21
C SER A 386 22.59 -41.83 -27.46
N ILE A 387 21.84 -42.62 -28.24
CA ILE A 387 22.31 -43.19 -29.51
C ILE A 387 22.52 -42.06 -30.54
N GLU A 388 21.56 -41.15 -30.65
CA GLU A 388 21.61 -39.99 -31.56
C GLU A 388 22.73 -39.03 -31.18
N SER A 389 22.92 -38.73 -29.89
CA SER A 389 24.01 -37.90 -29.37
C SER A 389 25.37 -38.51 -29.68
N ARG A 390 25.54 -39.83 -29.51
CA ARG A 390 26.80 -40.52 -29.89
C ARG A 390 27.05 -40.43 -31.40
N SER A 391 26.03 -40.64 -32.22
CA SER A 391 26.12 -40.49 -33.68
C SER A 391 26.40 -39.05 -34.10
N LEU A 392 25.79 -38.08 -33.41
CA LEU A 392 25.98 -36.65 -33.62
C LEU A 392 27.40 -36.24 -33.27
N LEU A 393 27.92 -36.61 -32.10
CA LEU A 393 29.29 -36.30 -31.69
C LEU A 393 30.32 -36.88 -32.66
N GLN A 394 30.12 -38.11 -33.14
CA GLN A 394 30.97 -38.71 -34.18
C GLN A 394 30.89 -37.93 -35.50
N THR A 395 29.69 -37.55 -35.92
CA THR A 395 29.48 -36.76 -37.14
C THR A 395 30.10 -35.36 -37.03
N VAL A 396 29.94 -34.68 -35.88
CA VAL A 396 30.54 -33.38 -35.60
C VAL A 396 32.06 -33.48 -35.60
N PHE A 397 32.61 -34.53 -34.97
CA PHE A 397 34.04 -34.80 -34.99
C PHE A 397 34.56 -34.98 -36.42
N ASP A 398 33.86 -35.75 -37.27
CA ASP A 398 34.29 -36.04 -38.64
C ASP A 398 34.03 -34.92 -39.68
N VAL A 399 33.01 -34.08 -39.47
CA VAL A 399 32.63 -32.99 -40.40
C VAL A 399 33.31 -31.66 -40.05
N THR A 400 33.77 -31.47 -38.81
CA THR A 400 34.44 -30.23 -38.40
C THR A 400 35.66 -29.92 -39.27
N LEU A 401 35.78 -28.65 -39.67
CA LEU A 401 36.84 -28.17 -40.54
C LEU A 401 38.17 -27.94 -39.82
N ASN A 402 38.17 -28.02 -38.49
CA ASN A 402 39.40 -27.94 -37.70
C ASN A 402 40.04 -29.33 -37.59
N PRO A 403 41.36 -29.46 -37.75
CA PRO A 403 42.04 -30.72 -37.48
C PRO A 403 41.97 -30.99 -35.96
N ILE A 404 41.37 -32.11 -35.56
CA ILE A 404 41.27 -32.54 -34.16
C ILE A 404 41.94 -33.91 -34.04
N ALA A 405 42.85 -34.01 -33.08
CA ALA A 405 43.53 -35.26 -32.76
C ALA A 405 43.54 -35.50 -31.25
N TYR A 406 43.20 -36.72 -30.83
CA TYR A 406 43.44 -37.22 -29.49
C TYR A 406 44.78 -37.94 -29.45
N HIS A 407 45.64 -37.53 -28.53
CA HIS A 407 46.93 -38.14 -28.29
C HIS A 407 47.02 -38.69 -26.87
N LYS A 408 47.47 -39.93 -26.72
CA LYS A 408 47.70 -40.54 -25.41
C LYS A 408 49.16 -40.36 -25.00
N ALA A 409 49.41 -39.96 -23.75
CA ALA A 409 50.77 -39.76 -23.26
C ALA A 409 51.55 -41.09 -23.21
N VAL A 410 52.82 -41.05 -23.60
CA VAL A 410 53.79 -42.12 -23.40
C VAL A 410 54.74 -41.64 -22.32
N ARG A 411 54.84 -42.41 -21.23
CA ARG A 411 55.63 -42.06 -20.05
C ARG A 411 56.81 -43.01 -19.87
N ASP A 412 57.89 -42.51 -19.29
CA ASP A 412 59.00 -43.34 -18.80
C ASP A 412 58.67 -44.04 -17.47
N GLU A 413 59.61 -44.84 -16.95
CA GLU A 413 59.48 -45.55 -15.67
C GLU A 413 59.33 -44.61 -14.46
N GLN A 414 59.68 -43.33 -14.60
CA GLN A 414 59.50 -42.31 -13.56
C GLN A 414 58.18 -41.53 -13.71
N GLY A 415 57.33 -41.90 -14.67
CA GLY A 415 56.04 -41.28 -14.92
C GLY A 415 56.10 -39.96 -15.71
N LYS A 416 57.26 -39.59 -16.25
CA LYS A 416 57.42 -38.37 -17.04
C LYS A 416 57.03 -38.63 -18.50
N ILE A 417 56.29 -37.71 -19.11
CA ILE A 417 55.92 -37.81 -20.53
C ILE A 417 57.18 -37.68 -21.39
N ILE A 418 57.43 -38.71 -22.21
CA ILE A 418 58.54 -38.79 -23.16
C ILE A 418 58.09 -38.65 -24.61
N ASP A 419 56.81 -38.94 -24.89
CA ASP A 419 56.19 -38.80 -26.21
C ASP A 419 54.65 -38.84 -26.09
N PHE A 420 53.97 -38.76 -27.22
CA PHE A 420 52.54 -39.08 -27.31
C PHE A 420 52.29 -40.08 -28.45
N THR A 421 51.20 -40.84 -28.38
CA THR A 421 50.71 -41.68 -29.49
C THR A 421 49.42 -41.12 -30.04
N PHE A 422 49.24 -41.08 -31.36
CA PHE A 422 47.94 -40.73 -31.95
C PHE A 422 46.92 -41.84 -31.64
N GLN A 423 45.74 -41.48 -31.14
CA GLN A 423 44.67 -42.43 -30.83
C GLN A 423 43.45 -42.25 -31.72
N LEU A 424 43.06 -40.99 -31.95
CA LEU A 424 41.93 -40.64 -32.79
C LEU A 424 42.26 -39.38 -33.57
N GLU A 425 41.97 -39.36 -34.86
CA GLU A 425 42.10 -38.18 -35.71
C GLU A 425 40.83 -38.01 -36.53
N ASN A 426 40.31 -36.79 -36.61
CA ASN A 426 39.20 -36.51 -37.50
C ASN A 426 39.65 -36.44 -38.96
N ARG A 427 38.68 -36.27 -39.87
CA ARG A 427 38.96 -36.20 -41.32
C ARG A 427 39.94 -35.09 -41.70
N GLU A 428 39.87 -33.93 -41.06
CA GLU A 428 40.74 -32.79 -41.38
C GLU A 428 42.16 -32.97 -40.84
N ALA A 429 42.34 -33.51 -39.62
CA ALA A 429 43.66 -33.83 -39.09
C ALA A 429 44.40 -34.82 -40.00
N ARG A 430 43.67 -35.81 -40.53
CA ARG A 430 44.17 -36.77 -41.52
C ARG A 430 44.48 -36.17 -42.90
N LYS A 431 44.19 -34.90 -43.20
CA LYS A 431 44.69 -34.28 -44.46
C LYS A 431 46.13 -33.80 -44.33
N TYR A 432 46.56 -33.50 -43.11
CA TYR A 432 47.94 -33.08 -42.83
C TYR A 432 48.91 -34.27 -42.76
N ALA A 433 48.37 -35.49 -42.65
CA ALA A 433 49.10 -36.75 -42.71
C ALA A 433 48.60 -37.56 -43.90
N MET A 434 49.47 -37.97 -44.82
CA MET A 434 49.01 -38.73 -45.98
C MET A 434 48.57 -40.18 -45.66
N GLU A 435 48.64 -40.62 -44.39
CA GLU A 435 48.32 -41.98 -43.90
C GLU A 435 47.67 -41.95 -42.50
N ASP A 436 47.02 -43.06 -42.09
CA ASP A 436 46.50 -43.26 -40.73
C ASP A 436 47.66 -43.46 -39.75
N ARG A 437 47.73 -42.60 -38.73
CA ARG A 437 48.82 -42.57 -37.75
C ARG A 437 48.42 -43.16 -36.41
N ALA A 438 47.27 -43.81 -36.29
CA ALA A 438 46.84 -44.44 -35.05
C ALA A 438 47.94 -45.38 -34.49
N GLY A 439 48.40 -45.10 -33.28
CA GLY A 439 49.48 -45.81 -32.60
C GLY A 439 50.90 -45.31 -32.91
N GLN A 440 51.11 -44.45 -33.91
CA GLN A 440 52.41 -43.85 -34.21
C GLN A 440 52.81 -42.84 -33.12
N LEU A 441 54.11 -42.70 -32.88
CA LEU A 441 54.63 -41.67 -31.96
C LEU A 441 54.53 -40.27 -32.59
N TYR A 442 54.18 -39.29 -31.76
CA TYR A 442 54.01 -37.89 -32.16
C TYR A 442 55.30 -37.30 -32.71
N SER A 443 56.44 -37.68 -32.15
CA SER A 443 57.75 -37.26 -32.65
C SER A 443 58.24 -37.94 -33.93
N GLU A 444 57.73 -39.13 -34.25
CA GLU A 444 58.00 -39.79 -35.53
C GLU A 444 57.22 -39.10 -36.66
N ALA A 445 55.97 -38.73 -36.38
CA ALA A 445 55.12 -38.01 -37.32
C ALA A 445 55.57 -36.57 -37.58
N HIS A 446 56.22 -35.94 -36.59
CA HIS A 446 56.72 -34.57 -36.67
C HIS A 446 58.19 -34.49 -36.22
N PRO A 447 59.15 -34.75 -37.13
CA PRO A 447 60.58 -34.69 -36.79
C PRO A 447 60.99 -33.32 -36.24
N GLY A 448 61.68 -33.32 -35.10
CA GLY A 448 62.10 -32.09 -34.41
C GLY A 448 61.05 -31.45 -33.50
N ILE A 449 59.82 -31.99 -33.44
CA ILE A 449 58.75 -31.41 -32.61
C ILE A 449 59.10 -31.35 -31.11
N LYS A 450 59.89 -32.30 -30.62
CA LYS A 450 60.35 -32.36 -29.22
C LYS A 450 61.20 -31.16 -28.81
N GLU A 451 61.87 -30.51 -29.76
CA GLU A 451 62.69 -29.32 -29.51
C GLU A 451 61.84 -28.03 -29.56
N THR A 452 60.62 -28.10 -30.10
CA THR A 452 59.72 -26.95 -30.18
C THR A 452 59.07 -26.63 -28.83
N HIS A 453 58.65 -25.38 -28.69
CA HIS A 453 57.90 -24.95 -27.50
C HIS A 453 56.53 -25.67 -27.38
N VAL A 454 55.92 -26.06 -28.50
CA VAL A 454 54.60 -26.70 -28.55
C VAL A 454 54.57 -28.05 -27.85
N PHE A 455 55.61 -28.87 -28.03
CA PHE A 455 55.69 -30.17 -27.35
C PHE A 455 55.78 -30.03 -25.82
N LYS A 456 56.48 -28.99 -25.33
CA LYS A 456 56.54 -28.67 -23.89
C LYS A 456 55.16 -28.28 -23.36
N LEU A 457 54.46 -27.40 -24.08
CA LEU A 457 53.10 -26.98 -23.72
C LEU A 457 52.12 -28.17 -23.72
N TYR A 458 52.25 -29.12 -24.65
CA TYR A 458 51.45 -30.34 -24.64
C TYR A 458 51.71 -31.24 -23.43
N CYS A 459 52.98 -31.37 -23.02
CA CYS A 459 53.33 -32.06 -21.77
C CYS A 459 52.70 -31.36 -20.56
N GLU A 460 52.78 -30.02 -20.51
CA GLU A 460 52.17 -29.22 -19.45
C GLU A 460 50.65 -29.39 -19.39
N VAL A 461 49.94 -29.39 -20.53
CA VAL A 461 48.48 -29.63 -20.57
C VAL A 461 48.13 -31.02 -20.05
N ALA A 462 48.84 -32.06 -20.50
CA ALA A 462 48.57 -33.43 -20.08
C ALA A 462 48.85 -33.66 -18.58
N ASP A 463 49.89 -33.03 -18.02
CA ASP A 463 50.23 -33.16 -16.60
C ASP A 463 49.39 -32.24 -15.70
N SER A 464 49.25 -30.96 -16.04
CA SER A 464 48.54 -29.97 -15.21
C SER A 464 47.02 -29.98 -15.36
N GLY A 465 46.50 -30.33 -16.56
CA GLY A 465 45.09 -30.23 -16.91
C GLY A 465 44.64 -28.84 -17.39
N GLU A 466 45.49 -27.82 -17.30
CA GLU A 466 45.16 -26.47 -17.78
C GLU A 466 45.04 -26.45 -19.31
N PRO A 467 43.95 -25.91 -19.88
CA PRO A 467 43.76 -25.87 -21.33
C PRO A 467 44.73 -24.87 -21.97
N LEU A 468 45.41 -25.31 -23.03
CA LEU A 468 46.24 -24.47 -23.86
C LEU A 468 45.40 -23.79 -24.94
N ASN A 469 45.63 -22.51 -25.13
CA ASN A 469 45.10 -21.74 -26.25
C ASN A 469 46.13 -20.68 -26.62
N THR A 470 46.91 -20.91 -27.66
CA THR A 470 47.99 -20.00 -28.07
C THR A 470 48.14 -19.94 -29.58
N GLU A 471 48.56 -18.77 -30.06
CA GLU A 471 49.01 -18.60 -31.44
C GLU A 471 50.53 -18.67 -31.46
N VAL A 472 51.09 -19.58 -32.25
CA VAL A 472 52.53 -19.81 -32.33
C VAL A 472 52.98 -19.85 -33.78
N GLN A 473 54.10 -19.20 -34.07
CA GLN A 473 54.73 -19.31 -35.38
C GLN A 473 55.66 -20.53 -35.37
N LEU A 474 55.40 -21.48 -36.26
CA LEU A 474 56.19 -22.69 -36.43
C LEU A 474 56.85 -22.69 -37.80
N SER A 475 58.11 -23.11 -37.83
CA SER A 475 58.81 -23.43 -39.07
C SER A 475 58.63 -24.92 -39.36
N LEU A 476 57.67 -25.25 -40.23
CA LEU A 476 57.42 -26.61 -40.68
C LEU A 476 57.88 -26.74 -42.13
N GLN A 477 58.75 -27.72 -42.40
CA GLN A 477 59.31 -28.01 -43.74
C GLN A 477 59.89 -26.78 -44.46
N GLY A 478 60.53 -25.88 -43.72
CA GLY A 478 61.19 -24.68 -44.29
C GLY A 478 60.25 -23.51 -44.62
N SER A 479 58.95 -23.59 -44.27
CA SER A 479 58.01 -22.47 -44.36
C SER A 479 57.58 -21.99 -42.98
N GLU A 480 57.65 -20.68 -42.74
CA GLU A 480 57.09 -20.07 -41.52
C GLU A 480 55.58 -19.92 -41.65
N ARG A 481 54.86 -20.55 -40.72
CA ARG A 481 53.40 -20.52 -40.67
C ARG A 481 52.94 -20.22 -39.25
N TRP A 482 51.82 -19.52 -39.15
CA TRP A 482 51.16 -19.26 -37.87
C TRP A 482 50.12 -20.32 -37.59
N PHE A 483 50.22 -20.98 -36.46
CA PHE A 483 49.24 -21.95 -35.99
C PHE A 483 48.54 -21.45 -34.75
N HIS A 484 47.21 -21.51 -34.77
CA HIS A 484 46.40 -21.40 -33.57
C HIS A 484 46.23 -22.79 -32.99
N ILE A 485 46.90 -23.03 -31.86
CA ILE A 485 46.93 -24.32 -31.20
C ILE A 485 46.07 -24.25 -29.96
N MET A 486 45.11 -25.16 -29.87
CA MET A 486 44.32 -25.38 -28.67
C MET A 486 44.47 -26.83 -28.24
N ALA A 487 44.68 -27.05 -26.95
CA ALA A 487 44.75 -28.39 -26.41
C ALA A 487 44.10 -28.45 -25.02
N ALA A 488 43.42 -29.55 -24.73
CA ALA A 488 42.84 -29.80 -23.42
C ALA A 488 43.15 -31.24 -22.99
N LYS A 489 43.30 -31.44 -21.68
CA LYS A 489 43.51 -32.78 -21.13
C LYS A 489 42.27 -33.64 -21.36
N LEU A 490 42.49 -34.85 -21.88
CA LEU A 490 41.47 -35.87 -22.03
C LEU A 490 42.08 -37.19 -21.56
N GLU A 491 41.52 -37.77 -20.50
CA GLU A 491 42.06 -38.97 -19.84
C GLU A 491 43.56 -38.81 -19.45
N ASP A 492 44.40 -39.77 -19.86
CA ASP A 492 45.86 -39.77 -19.68
C ASP A 492 46.59 -39.18 -20.90
N GLY A 493 45.94 -38.26 -21.60
CA GLY A 493 46.45 -37.66 -22.82
C GLY A 493 45.90 -36.25 -23.02
N LEU A 494 45.80 -35.84 -24.27
CA LEU A 494 45.24 -34.55 -24.65
C LEU A 494 44.52 -34.62 -25.99
N VAL A 495 43.46 -33.84 -26.13
CA VAL A 495 42.86 -33.51 -27.42
C VAL A 495 43.45 -32.19 -27.89
N ALA A 496 44.01 -32.16 -29.09
CA ALA A 496 44.62 -30.99 -29.68
C ALA A 496 43.97 -30.64 -31.02
N THR A 497 43.92 -29.35 -31.31
CA THR A 497 43.66 -28.80 -32.62
C THR A 497 44.73 -27.78 -32.97
N ALA A 498 45.17 -27.78 -34.22
CA ALA A 498 46.20 -26.88 -34.74
C ALA A 498 45.73 -26.32 -36.09
N VAL A 499 45.16 -25.11 -36.07
CA VAL A 499 44.62 -24.44 -37.26
C VAL A 499 45.69 -23.53 -37.85
N ASP A 500 45.97 -23.63 -39.14
CA ASP A 500 46.83 -22.67 -39.84
C ASP A 500 46.07 -21.34 -39.99
N ILE A 501 46.53 -20.31 -39.27
CA ILE A 501 45.96 -18.96 -39.26
C ILE A 501 46.84 -17.97 -40.04
N THR A 502 47.74 -18.44 -40.88
CA THR A 502 48.70 -17.58 -41.60
C THR A 502 48.00 -16.53 -42.48
N GLU A 503 46.96 -16.91 -43.22
CA GLU A 503 46.19 -15.95 -44.02
C GLU A 503 45.46 -14.93 -43.15
N ARG A 504 44.82 -15.40 -42.07
CA ARG A 504 44.17 -14.52 -41.09
C ARG A 504 45.15 -13.50 -40.52
N LYS A 505 46.36 -13.91 -40.14
CA LYS A 505 47.41 -13.00 -39.62
C LYS A 505 47.85 -11.96 -40.65
N LYS A 506 47.94 -12.34 -41.94
CA LYS A 506 48.20 -11.38 -43.02
C LYS A 506 47.06 -10.37 -43.18
N SER A 507 45.81 -10.82 -43.16
CA SER A 507 44.64 -9.94 -43.25
C SER A 507 44.49 -9.03 -42.03
N GLU A 508 44.76 -9.51 -40.82
CA GLU A 508 44.75 -8.69 -39.60
C GLU A 508 45.76 -7.54 -39.69
N GLN A 509 46.97 -7.82 -40.19
CA GLN A 509 47.99 -6.78 -40.40
C GLN A 509 47.56 -5.74 -41.45
N GLU A 510 46.88 -6.17 -42.51
CA GLU A 510 46.35 -5.28 -43.55
C GLU A 510 45.18 -4.43 -43.04
N ILE A 511 44.28 -5.00 -42.24
CA ILE A 511 43.18 -4.28 -41.57
C ILE A 511 43.72 -3.25 -40.59
N ILE A 512 44.73 -3.59 -39.77
CA ILE A 512 45.37 -2.63 -38.86
C ILE A 512 45.95 -1.44 -39.63
N ARG A 513 46.59 -1.71 -40.77
CA ARG A 513 47.13 -0.66 -41.66
C ARG A 513 46.02 0.23 -42.23
N LEU A 514 44.95 -0.36 -42.77
CA LEU A 514 43.81 0.38 -43.34
C LEU A 514 43.05 1.17 -42.27
N ASN A 515 42.83 0.60 -41.09
CA ASN A 515 42.18 1.29 -39.97
C ASN A 515 43.01 2.47 -39.47
N ALA A 516 44.33 2.39 -39.47
CA ALA A 516 45.19 3.53 -39.15
C ALA A 516 45.04 4.66 -40.19
N GLU A 517 44.89 4.33 -41.48
CA GLU A 517 44.62 5.32 -42.53
C GLU A 517 43.22 5.95 -42.40
N ILE A 518 42.19 5.14 -42.13
CA ILE A 518 40.81 5.61 -41.90
C ILE A 518 40.73 6.49 -40.65
N ALA A 519 41.34 6.07 -39.54
CA ALA A 519 41.36 6.84 -38.30
C ALA A 519 42.02 8.21 -38.50
N LYS A 520 43.08 8.28 -39.31
CA LYS A 520 43.73 9.55 -39.66
C LYS A 520 42.81 10.46 -40.47
N LYS A 521 42.07 9.94 -41.44
CA LYS A 521 41.07 10.70 -42.22
C LYS A 521 39.88 11.16 -41.35
N ALA A 522 39.34 10.26 -40.53
CA ALA A 522 38.21 10.56 -39.63
C ALA A 522 38.57 11.62 -38.58
N THR A 523 39.82 11.64 -38.10
CA THR A 523 40.30 12.66 -37.15
C THR A 523 40.39 14.05 -37.80
N GLU A 524 40.80 14.12 -39.07
CA GLU A 524 40.87 15.38 -39.83
C GLU A 524 39.46 15.94 -40.10
N GLU A 525 38.52 15.08 -40.51
CA GLU A 525 37.11 15.45 -40.74
C GLU A 525 36.40 15.86 -39.44
N TYR A 526 36.62 15.14 -38.34
CA TYR A 526 36.06 15.51 -37.04
C TYR A 526 36.58 16.86 -36.53
N ARG A 527 37.87 17.15 -36.74
CA ARG A 527 38.45 18.45 -36.38
C ARG A 527 37.79 19.58 -37.16
N LEU A 528 37.64 19.44 -38.48
CA LEU A 528 37.00 20.44 -39.33
C LEU A 528 35.53 20.69 -38.95
N PHE A 529 34.76 19.63 -38.69
CA PHE A 529 33.37 19.75 -38.25
C PHE A 529 33.23 20.42 -36.87
N ARG A 530 34.11 20.06 -35.93
CA ARG A 530 34.13 20.65 -34.58
C ARG A 530 34.47 22.14 -34.62
N ASP A 531 35.46 22.52 -35.41
CA ASP A 531 35.91 23.90 -35.50
C ASP A 531 34.83 24.79 -36.17
N ALA A 532 34.14 24.30 -37.21
CA ALA A 532 33.00 24.99 -37.83
C ALA A 532 31.80 25.18 -36.88
N THR A 533 31.47 24.13 -36.11
CA THR A 533 30.40 24.21 -35.10
C THR A 533 30.75 25.22 -33.99
N SER A 534 32.00 25.20 -33.54
CA SER A 534 32.50 26.13 -32.51
C SER A 534 32.45 27.58 -32.99
N GLU A 535 32.82 27.84 -34.25
CA GLU A 535 32.78 29.18 -34.83
C GLU A 535 31.34 29.70 -34.94
N ARG A 536 30.40 28.86 -35.38
CA ARG A 536 28.97 29.18 -35.41
C ARG A 536 28.43 29.53 -34.03
N GLN A 537 28.72 28.69 -33.02
CA GLN A 537 28.28 28.94 -31.64
C GLN A 537 28.87 30.24 -31.06
N SER A 538 30.15 30.51 -31.33
CA SER A 538 30.80 31.75 -30.90
C SER A 538 30.14 32.99 -31.51
N PHE A 539 29.82 32.97 -32.80
CA PHE A 539 29.12 34.07 -33.45
C PHE A 539 27.72 34.28 -32.87
N LEU A 540 26.98 33.19 -32.67
CA LEU A 540 25.64 33.19 -32.09
C LEU A 540 25.61 33.76 -30.66
N LEU A 541 26.60 33.42 -29.82
CA LEU A 541 26.75 34.05 -28.51
C LEU A 541 27.04 35.55 -28.65
N GLY A 542 28.03 35.91 -29.48
CA GLY A 542 28.40 37.31 -29.70
C GLY A 542 27.24 38.18 -30.20
N LEU A 543 26.41 37.65 -31.11
CA LEU A 543 25.18 38.29 -31.55
C LEU A 543 24.23 38.53 -30.38
N SER A 544 23.98 37.49 -29.57
CA SER A 544 23.04 37.60 -28.45
C SER A 544 23.52 38.61 -27.41
N ASP A 545 24.83 38.67 -27.16
CA ASP A 545 25.44 39.66 -26.27
C ASP A 545 25.39 41.08 -26.84
N ALA A 546 25.51 41.25 -28.16
CA ALA A 546 25.37 42.55 -28.82
C ALA A 546 23.92 43.07 -28.84
N LEU A 547 22.93 42.17 -28.97
CA LEU A 547 21.51 42.55 -28.94
C LEU A 547 20.98 42.80 -27.53
N ARG A 548 21.51 42.11 -26.51
CA ARG A 548 21.02 42.19 -25.11
C ARG A 548 20.94 43.63 -24.52
N PRO A 549 21.89 44.55 -24.73
CA PRO A 549 21.83 45.90 -24.15
C PRO A 549 20.92 46.86 -24.93
N LEU A 550 20.41 46.48 -26.10
CA LEU A 550 19.59 47.35 -26.93
C LEU A 550 18.11 47.27 -26.49
N SER A 551 17.49 48.42 -26.29
CA SER A 551 16.09 48.55 -25.87
C SER A 551 15.18 49.16 -26.94
N ASP A 552 15.75 49.65 -28.05
CA ASP A 552 15.00 50.16 -29.20
C ASP A 552 14.87 49.04 -30.26
N PRO A 553 13.65 48.61 -30.60
CA PRO A 553 13.39 47.63 -31.66
C PRO A 553 14.13 47.90 -32.97
N VAL A 554 14.23 49.16 -33.39
CA VAL A 554 14.87 49.55 -34.66
C VAL A 554 16.39 49.36 -34.59
N HIS A 555 16.99 49.59 -33.42
CA HIS A 555 18.42 49.37 -33.22
C HIS A 555 18.77 47.88 -33.18
N ILE A 556 17.90 47.05 -32.58
CA ILE A 556 18.08 45.59 -32.56
C ILE A 556 18.06 45.03 -33.99
N GLU A 557 17.08 45.43 -34.80
CA GLU A 557 16.96 45.01 -36.21
C GLU A 557 18.19 45.42 -37.02
N SER A 558 18.63 46.66 -36.86
CA SER A 558 19.79 47.21 -37.56
C SER A 558 21.09 46.50 -37.17
N GLU A 559 21.27 46.18 -35.89
CA GLU A 559 22.50 45.54 -35.42
C GLU A 559 22.55 44.06 -35.81
N ALA A 560 21.42 43.35 -35.73
CA ALA A 560 21.32 41.97 -36.18
C ALA A 560 21.57 41.81 -37.69
N THR A 561 20.96 42.68 -38.51
CA THR A 561 21.16 42.68 -39.97
C THR A 561 22.60 43.02 -40.34
N ARG A 562 23.23 43.98 -39.63
CA ARG A 562 24.64 44.35 -39.85
C ARG A 562 25.60 43.20 -39.54
N LEU A 563 25.49 42.60 -38.35
CA LEU A 563 26.36 41.50 -37.92
C LEU A 563 26.21 40.26 -38.81
N LEU A 564 24.98 39.94 -39.23
CA LEU A 564 24.75 38.81 -40.13
C LEU A 564 25.29 39.09 -41.55
N ARG A 565 25.12 40.31 -42.07
CA ARG A 565 25.67 40.72 -43.37
C ARG A 565 27.19 40.60 -43.39
N GLU A 566 27.86 41.04 -42.33
CA GLU A 566 29.31 40.95 -42.17
C GLU A 566 29.77 39.50 -42.07
N LYS A 567 29.10 38.68 -41.24
CA LYS A 567 29.45 37.26 -41.07
C LYS A 567 29.33 36.45 -42.37
N LEU A 568 28.27 36.70 -43.15
CA LEU A 568 28.06 36.02 -44.43
C LEU A 568 28.77 36.71 -45.59
N ASN A 569 29.38 37.89 -45.36
CA ASN A 569 29.89 38.76 -46.41
C ASN A 569 28.90 38.90 -47.57
N ALA A 570 27.63 39.22 -47.25
CA ALA A 570 26.55 39.34 -48.23
C ALA A 570 26.44 40.77 -48.79
N GLY A 571 25.68 40.96 -49.87
CA GLY A 571 25.39 42.28 -50.44
C GLY A 571 24.34 43.04 -49.63
N TRP A 572 23.25 42.36 -49.28
CA TRP A 572 22.15 42.88 -48.46
C TRP A 572 21.80 41.92 -47.33
N CYS A 573 21.39 42.51 -46.21
CA CYS A 573 20.73 41.81 -45.14
C CYS A 573 19.62 42.72 -44.60
N TYR A 574 18.40 42.21 -44.60
CA TYR A 574 17.20 43.01 -44.40
C TYR A 574 16.22 42.26 -43.51
N TYR A 575 15.71 42.98 -42.51
CA TYR A 575 14.67 42.52 -41.62
C TYR A 575 13.42 43.35 -41.89
N ASN A 576 12.34 42.70 -42.30
CA ASN A 576 11.04 43.36 -42.45
C ASN A 576 10.02 42.82 -41.44
N GLN A 577 9.07 43.66 -41.09
CA GLN A 577 7.93 43.32 -40.25
C GLN A 577 6.64 43.40 -41.05
N PHE A 578 5.76 42.43 -40.85
CA PHE A 578 4.44 42.45 -41.47
C PHE A 578 3.43 43.17 -40.59
N GLY A 579 2.61 44.01 -41.22
CA GLY A 579 1.47 44.66 -40.57
C GLY A 579 0.34 43.67 -40.21
N ASP A 580 -0.73 44.21 -39.61
CA ASP A 580 -1.94 43.43 -39.30
C ASP A 580 -2.66 42.91 -40.56
N ASP A 581 -2.47 43.58 -41.69
CA ASP A 581 -3.00 43.15 -43.00
C ASP A 581 -2.33 41.88 -43.56
N GLN A 582 -1.21 41.43 -42.97
CA GLN A 582 -0.46 40.23 -43.36
C GLN A 582 -0.03 40.20 -44.85
N VAL A 583 0.08 41.38 -45.46
CA VAL A 583 0.41 41.56 -46.89
C VAL A 583 1.40 42.71 -47.07
N THR A 584 1.33 43.74 -46.23
CA THR A 584 2.29 44.85 -46.26
C THR A 584 3.47 44.55 -45.35
N SER A 585 4.67 44.63 -45.90
CA SER A 585 5.93 44.47 -45.18
C SER A 585 6.62 45.83 -45.02
N THR A 586 6.95 46.23 -43.80
CA THR A 586 7.71 47.45 -43.51
C THR A 586 9.07 47.09 -42.94
N GLY A 587 10.14 47.62 -43.52
CA GLY A 587 11.48 47.57 -42.92
C GLY A 587 12.05 48.96 -42.77
N LEU A 588 12.47 49.28 -41.55
CA LEU A 588 12.89 50.63 -41.15
C LEU A 588 14.39 50.85 -41.34
N ARG A 589 15.19 49.79 -41.30
CA ARG A 589 16.64 49.81 -41.53
C ARG A 589 17.10 48.53 -42.22
N ASP A 590 18.13 48.65 -43.03
CA ASP A 590 18.77 47.54 -43.72
C ASP A 590 20.29 47.63 -43.61
N ALA A 591 20.97 46.50 -43.80
CA ALA A 591 22.42 46.43 -43.85
C ALA A 591 22.87 46.11 -45.28
N THR A 592 23.32 47.13 -46.01
CA THR A 592 23.78 47.01 -47.40
C THR A 592 25.28 47.22 -47.50
N ARG A 593 25.96 46.50 -48.40
CA ARG A 593 27.37 46.76 -48.73
C ARG A 593 27.49 48.16 -49.33
N GLU A 594 28.61 48.82 -49.03
CA GLU A 594 28.89 50.17 -49.52
C GLU A 594 28.73 50.25 -51.06
N GLY A 595 27.94 51.21 -51.53
CA GLY A 595 27.64 51.41 -52.96
C GLY A 595 26.37 50.74 -53.47
N LEU A 596 25.64 49.96 -52.66
CA LEU A 596 24.36 49.34 -53.04
C LEU A 596 23.14 50.14 -52.55
N PRO A 597 22.03 50.15 -53.30
CA PRO A 597 20.82 50.88 -52.91
C PRO A 597 20.17 50.26 -51.66
N PRO A 598 19.58 51.09 -50.77
CA PRO A 598 18.83 50.60 -49.62
C PRO A 598 17.49 49.99 -50.02
N LEU A 599 17.05 49.01 -49.23
CA LEU A 599 15.77 48.30 -49.29
C LEU A 599 14.71 48.85 -48.33
N THR A 600 15.03 49.86 -47.54
CA THR A 600 14.12 50.44 -46.53
C THR A 600 12.86 50.99 -47.17
N GLY A 601 11.71 50.70 -46.56
CA GLY A 601 10.42 51.19 -47.03
C GLY A 601 9.26 50.26 -46.69
N VAL A 602 8.09 50.67 -47.15
CA VAL A 602 6.86 49.88 -47.11
C VAL A 602 6.70 49.19 -48.46
N HIS A 603 6.67 47.87 -48.44
CA HIS A 603 6.55 47.02 -49.62
C HIS A 603 5.22 46.28 -49.57
N ASP A 604 4.36 46.52 -50.55
CA ASP A 604 3.14 45.74 -50.75
C ASP A 604 3.50 44.45 -51.49
N LEU A 605 3.22 43.30 -50.86
CA LEU A 605 3.53 41.98 -51.41
C LEU A 605 2.28 41.25 -51.93
N SER A 606 1.14 41.93 -52.06
CA SER A 606 -0.11 41.37 -52.60
C SER A 606 0.06 40.78 -54.00
N ASP A 607 0.94 41.37 -54.82
CA ASP A 607 1.22 40.93 -56.19
C ASP A 607 2.11 39.66 -56.27
N VAL A 608 2.68 39.19 -55.16
CA VAL A 608 3.50 37.97 -55.08
C VAL A 608 2.92 36.92 -54.10
N PRO A 609 1.71 36.38 -54.37
CA PRO A 609 0.98 35.54 -53.42
C PRO A 609 1.65 34.18 -53.15
N LEU A 610 2.39 33.61 -54.12
CA LEU A 610 3.11 32.35 -53.96
C LEU A 610 4.25 32.47 -52.94
N PHE A 611 5.05 33.54 -53.04
CA PHE A 611 6.06 33.88 -52.05
C PHE A 611 5.45 34.09 -50.66
N LEU A 612 4.36 34.86 -50.55
CA LEU A 612 3.69 35.09 -49.27
C LEU A 612 3.18 33.80 -48.62
N ASN A 613 2.55 32.90 -49.38
CA ASN A 613 2.09 31.62 -48.86
C ASN A 613 3.28 30.75 -48.41
N HIS A 614 4.35 30.70 -49.20
CA HIS A 614 5.58 29.96 -48.84
C HIS A 614 6.18 30.47 -47.52
N MET A 615 6.18 31.79 -47.30
CA MET A 615 6.65 32.39 -46.04
C MET A 615 5.70 32.13 -44.86
N LYS A 616 4.38 32.22 -45.06
CA LYS A 616 3.38 31.92 -44.02
C LYS A 616 3.44 30.46 -43.55
N GLU A 617 3.78 29.54 -44.45
CA GLU A 617 3.99 28.12 -44.14
C GLU A 617 5.35 27.85 -43.48
N GLY A 618 6.14 28.88 -43.19
CA GLY A 618 7.43 28.76 -42.50
C GLY A 618 8.55 28.17 -43.36
N ARG A 619 8.37 28.12 -44.69
CA ARG A 619 9.39 27.55 -45.60
C ARG A 619 10.39 28.62 -46.03
N VAL A 620 11.66 28.25 -45.99
CA VAL A 620 12.76 29.10 -46.46
C VAL A 620 12.79 29.12 -47.99
N MET A 621 13.05 30.28 -48.56
CA MET A 621 13.41 30.43 -49.97
C MET A 621 14.94 30.52 -50.04
N ASN A 622 15.59 29.55 -50.68
CA ASN A 622 17.03 29.53 -50.92
C ASN A 622 17.24 29.51 -52.44
N GLU A 623 17.44 30.69 -53.04
CA GLU A 623 17.52 30.85 -54.49
C GLU A 623 18.90 31.37 -54.90
N PRO A 624 19.76 30.49 -55.47
CA PRO A 624 21.07 30.88 -55.97
C PRO A 624 21.04 31.78 -57.21
N ASP A 625 19.91 31.80 -57.93
CA ASP A 625 19.66 32.65 -59.09
C ASP A 625 18.18 33.05 -59.15
N LEU A 626 17.88 34.32 -58.86
CA LEU A 626 16.52 34.86 -58.84
C LEU A 626 15.80 34.77 -60.20
N ASN A 627 16.51 34.63 -61.33
CA ASN A 627 15.88 34.39 -62.64
C ASN A 627 15.11 33.07 -62.69
N GLN A 628 15.49 32.11 -61.85
CA GLN A 628 14.92 30.76 -61.82
C GLN A 628 13.91 30.59 -60.67
N CYS A 629 13.68 31.66 -59.90
CA CYS A 629 12.77 31.62 -58.77
C CYS A 629 11.31 31.60 -59.24
N ASN A 630 10.62 30.48 -58.97
CA ASN A 630 9.21 30.31 -59.31
C ASN A 630 8.25 30.90 -58.27
N LEU A 631 8.76 31.43 -57.15
CA LEU A 631 7.95 32.00 -56.06
C LEU A 631 7.62 33.48 -56.31
N LEU A 632 8.42 34.17 -57.12
CA LEU A 632 8.28 35.59 -57.42
C LEU A 632 7.70 35.78 -58.82
N ASN A 633 6.86 36.80 -59.01
CA ASN A 633 6.36 37.13 -60.33
C ASN A 633 7.46 37.82 -61.18
N PRO A 634 7.40 37.78 -62.53
CA PRO A 634 8.44 38.36 -63.38
C PRO A 634 8.71 39.85 -63.16
N CYS A 635 7.67 40.63 -62.85
CA CYS A 635 7.80 42.07 -62.58
C CYS A 635 8.59 42.35 -61.28
N PHE A 636 8.39 41.53 -60.25
CA PHE A 636 9.09 41.63 -58.97
C PHE A 636 10.53 41.15 -59.08
N VAL A 637 10.76 40.11 -59.88
CA VAL A 637 12.11 39.65 -60.24
C VAL A 637 12.86 40.79 -60.95
N GLU A 638 12.26 41.44 -61.96
CA GLU A 638 12.86 42.58 -62.65
C GLU A 638 13.18 43.76 -61.70
N ALA A 639 12.31 44.02 -60.71
CA ALA A 639 12.57 45.01 -59.67
C ALA A 639 13.80 44.65 -58.80
N CYS A 640 13.95 43.38 -58.40
CA CYS A 640 15.13 42.89 -57.70
C CYS A 640 16.41 43.04 -58.55
N PHE A 641 16.34 42.77 -59.85
CA PHE A 641 17.45 42.97 -60.79
C PHE A 641 17.87 44.43 -60.94
N LYS A 642 16.91 45.38 -60.95
CA LYS A 642 17.21 46.82 -60.99
C LYS A 642 17.98 47.29 -59.75
N LEU A 643 17.80 46.61 -58.62
CA LEU A 643 18.58 46.82 -57.40
C LEU A 643 19.93 46.08 -57.41
N GLY A 644 20.17 45.22 -58.40
CA GLY A 644 21.39 44.42 -58.56
C GLY A 644 21.38 43.09 -57.81
N MET A 645 20.22 42.60 -57.36
CA MET A 645 20.11 41.33 -56.62
C MET A 645 20.02 40.15 -57.59
N LEU A 646 20.96 39.20 -57.47
CA LEU A 646 21.02 37.99 -58.28
C LEU A 646 20.69 36.72 -57.50
N SER A 647 20.99 36.69 -56.20
CA SER A 647 20.67 35.57 -55.32
C SER A 647 20.00 36.07 -54.05
N ALA A 648 19.12 35.25 -53.47
CA ALA A 648 18.42 35.60 -52.25
C ALA A 648 18.11 34.37 -51.39
N LEU A 649 18.32 34.54 -50.08
CA LEU A 649 17.91 33.66 -49.02
C LEU A 649 16.89 34.41 -48.16
N ALA A 650 15.63 33.99 -48.18
CA ALA A 650 14.58 34.58 -47.36
C ALA A 650 14.08 33.56 -46.34
N VAL A 651 14.26 33.90 -45.07
CA VAL A 651 13.86 33.07 -43.93
C VAL A 651 12.64 33.68 -43.24
N PRO A 652 11.51 32.98 -43.20
CA PRO A 652 10.32 33.49 -42.55
C PRO A 652 10.41 33.39 -41.04
N ILE A 653 9.82 34.37 -40.37
CA ILE A 653 9.71 34.46 -38.93
C ILE A 653 8.24 34.27 -38.59
N VAL A 654 7.86 33.04 -38.26
CA VAL A 654 6.48 32.64 -37.99
C VAL A 654 6.34 32.27 -36.52
N ASN A 655 5.35 32.86 -35.84
CA ASN A 655 5.00 32.49 -34.47
C ASN A 655 3.49 32.24 -34.40
N ALA A 656 3.10 31.11 -33.80
CA ALA A 656 1.70 30.65 -33.71
C ALA A 656 0.90 30.70 -35.03
N GLY A 657 1.55 30.38 -36.16
CA GLY A 657 0.92 30.38 -37.50
C GLY A 657 0.73 31.75 -38.13
N ARG A 658 1.19 32.83 -37.49
CA ARG A 658 1.19 34.20 -38.03
C ARG A 658 2.59 34.58 -38.51
N LEU A 659 2.70 35.19 -39.68
CA LEU A 659 3.96 35.71 -40.22
C LEU A 659 4.25 37.08 -39.58
N PHE A 660 5.33 37.15 -38.80
CA PHE A 660 5.77 38.37 -38.12
C PHE A 660 6.76 39.17 -38.96
N GLY A 661 7.61 38.48 -39.71
CA GLY A 661 8.68 39.10 -40.49
C GLY A 661 9.36 38.11 -41.42
N VAL A 662 10.23 38.62 -42.27
CA VAL A 662 11.13 37.84 -43.13
C VAL A 662 12.53 38.43 -43.00
N PHE A 663 13.50 37.55 -42.74
CA PHE A 663 14.90 37.88 -42.78
C PHE A 663 15.42 37.56 -44.19
N LEU A 664 15.74 38.59 -44.97
CA LEU A 664 16.23 38.49 -46.33
C LEU A 664 17.75 38.74 -46.36
N VAL A 665 18.50 37.81 -46.94
CA VAL A 665 19.91 37.99 -47.28
C VAL A 665 20.03 37.86 -48.79
N ALA A 666 20.66 38.83 -49.46
CA ALA A 666 20.80 38.81 -50.91
C ALA A 666 22.20 39.23 -51.36
N ASP A 667 22.58 38.87 -52.58
CA ASP A 667 23.89 39.20 -53.14
C ASP A 667 23.83 39.57 -54.63
N THR A 668 24.87 40.25 -55.11
CA THR A 668 24.98 40.74 -56.49
C THR A 668 25.47 39.71 -57.49
N HIS A 669 25.80 38.51 -57.00
CA HIS A 669 26.25 37.38 -57.80
C HIS A 669 25.44 36.13 -57.45
N LYS A 670 25.47 35.13 -58.34
CA LYS A 670 24.87 33.83 -58.05
C LYS A 670 25.61 33.19 -56.89
N ARG A 671 24.89 32.79 -55.86
CA ARG A 671 25.46 32.26 -54.62
C ARG A 671 24.66 31.06 -54.15
N TYR A 672 25.33 29.91 -54.03
CA TYR A 672 24.73 28.73 -53.41
C TYR A 672 24.85 28.86 -51.89
N TRP A 673 23.73 29.07 -51.21
CA TRP A 673 23.69 29.14 -49.76
C TRP A 673 23.78 27.72 -49.19
N THR A 674 24.81 27.48 -48.39
CA THR A 674 25.04 26.19 -47.73
C THR A 674 23.99 25.94 -46.63
N ASP A 675 23.74 24.67 -46.29
CA ASP A 675 22.82 24.32 -45.21
C ASP A 675 23.22 24.93 -43.86
N GLU A 676 24.52 25.11 -43.63
CA GLU A 676 25.06 25.79 -42.44
C GLU A 676 24.69 27.28 -42.42
N GLU A 677 24.81 27.98 -43.55
CA GLU A 677 24.42 29.39 -43.67
C GLU A 677 22.90 29.56 -43.52
N VAL A 678 22.10 28.69 -44.14
CA VAL A 678 20.64 28.68 -43.98
C VAL A 678 20.25 28.51 -42.52
N THR A 679 20.90 27.57 -41.83
CA THR A 679 20.67 27.31 -40.40
C THR A 679 21.07 28.52 -39.55
N LEU A 680 22.21 29.14 -39.84
CA LEU A 680 22.66 30.33 -39.15
C LEU A 680 21.66 31.48 -39.28
N VAL A 681 21.16 31.77 -40.49
CA VAL A 681 20.18 32.84 -40.72
C VAL A 681 18.88 32.56 -39.97
N LYS A 682 18.40 31.31 -39.93
CA LYS A 682 17.22 30.92 -39.13
C LYS A 682 17.38 31.24 -37.65
N GLU A 683 18.51 30.85 -37.05
CA GLU A 683 18.75 31.08 -35.63
C GLU A 683 18.92 32.58 -35.30
N VAL A 684 19.58 33.33 -36.18
CA VAL A 684 19.69 34.78 -36.07
C VAL A 684 18.32 35.44 -36.15
N ALA A 685 17.49 35.02 -37.11
CA ALA A 685 16.15 35.56 -37.30
C ALA A 685 15.27 35.37 -36.07
N GLU A 686 15.28 34.16 -35.49
CA GLU A 686 14.49 33.86 -34.30
C GLU A 686 14.96 34.65 -33.07
N ARG A 687 16.27 34.78 -32.87
CA ARG A 687 16.80 35.58 -31.74
C ARG A 687 16.52 37.07 -31.90
N THR A 688 16.60 37.57 -33.13
CA THR A 688 16.24 38.96 -33.44
C THR A 688 14.77 39.20 -33.14
N ARG A 689 13.87 38.28 -33.53
CA ARG A 689 12.44 38.35 -33.19
C ARG A 689 12.22 38.45 -31.69
N VAL A 690 12.81 37.53 -30.91
CA VAL A 690 12.67 37.50 -29.45
C VAL A 690 13.15 38.81 -28.81
N ALA A 691 14.30 39.32 -29.25
CA ALA A 691 14.84 40.58 -28.74
C ALA A 691 13.95 41.79 -29.10
N VAL A 692 13.45 41.85 -30.33
CA VAL A 692 12.55 42.91 -30.80
C VAL A 692 11.22 42.89 -30.04
N GLU A 693 10.60 41.72 -29.85
CA GLU A 693 9.36 41.58 -29.08
C GLU A 693 9.57 42.00 -27.62
N ARG A 694 10.67 41.58 -27.01
CA ARG A 694 11.05 41.99 -25.66
C ARG A 694 11.18 43.51 -25.56
N ALA A 695 11.93 44.14 -26.47
CA ALA A 695 12.09 45.59 -26.49
C ALA A 695 10.77 46.33 -26.69
N LYS A 696 9.87 45.84 -27.55
CA LYS A 696 8.52 46.41 -27.72
C LYS A 696 7.68 46.29 -26.45
N ALA A 697 7.73 45.15 -25.76
CA ALA A 697 7.01 44.93 -24.51
C ALA A 697 7.55 45.80 -23.36
N GLU A 698 8.88 45.90 -23.24
CA GLU A 698 9.55 46.76 -22.26
C GLU A 698 9.26 48.25 -22.53
N ASP A 699 9.31 48.71 -23.79
CA ASP A 699 8.98 50.10 -24.12
C ASP A 699 7.49 50.41 -23.89
N ALA A 700 6.59 49.47 -24.19
CA ALA A 700 5.17 49.62 -23.89
C ALA A 700 4.91 49.69 -22.38
N LEU A 701 5.57 48.82 -21.59
CA LEU A 701 5.50 48.85 -20.14
C LEU A 701 6.05 50.16 -19.60
N ARG A 702 7.26 50.57 -20.02
CA ARG A 702 7.89 51.83 -19.60
C ARG A 702 7.01 53.04 -19.93
N ARG A 703 6.42 53.11 -21.12
CA ARG A 703 5.49 54.20 -21.48
C ARG A 703 4.22 54.17 -20.62
N SER A 704 3.71 53.00 -20.29
CA SER A 704 2.57 52.84 -19.38
C SER A 704 2.93 53.28 -17.95
N GLU A 705 4.11 52.89 -17.45
CA GLU A 705 4.63 53.29 -16.13
C GLU A 705 4.92 54.79 -16.06
N GLU A 706 5.57 55.38 -17.07
CA GLU A 706 5.81 56.82 -17.14
C GLU A 706 4.50 57.61 -17.20
N LYS A 707 3.51 57.11 -17.94
CA LYS A 707 2.16 57.70 -17.98
C LYS A 707 1.48 57.59 -16.61
N PHE A 708 1.56 56.45 -15.94
CA PHE A 708 1.04 56.27 -14.58
C PHE A 708 1.74 57.21 -13.61
N ARG A 709 3.09 57.26 -13.60
CA ARG A 709 3.88 58.12 -12.71
C ARG A 709 3.56 59.60 -12.91
N LYS A 710 3.47 60.08 -14.16
CA LYS A 710 3.08 61.47 -14.45
C LYS A 710 1.65 61.79 -14.03
N ILE A 711 0.70 60.86 -14.19
CA ILE A 711 -0.67 61.08 -13.70
C ILE A 711 -0.65 61.09 -12.17
N PHE A 712 -0.01 60.09 -11.55
CA PHE A 712 0.08 59.90 -10.12
C PHE A 712 0.71 61.11 -9.39
N GLU A 713 1.84 61.63 -9.88
CA GLU A 713 2.54 62.79 -9.31
C GLU A 713 1.76 64.09 -9.47
N ASN A 714 1.02 64.28 -10.58
CA ASN A 714 0.26 65.53 -10.84
C ASN A 714 -1.19 65.51 -10.32
N ILE A 715 -1.61 64.51 -9.55
CA ILE A 715 -2.92 64.55 -8.88
C ILE A 715 -2.83 65.54 -7.72
N ASP A 716 -3.64 66.60 -7.78
CA ASP A 716 -3.74 67.63 -6.73
C ASP A 716 -4.21 67.06 -5.36
N GLN A 717 -4.89 65.91 -5.37
CA GLN A 717 -5.32 65.22 -4.15
C GLN A 717 -4.21 64.31 -3.61
N GLY A 718 -4.10 64.20 -2.28
CA GLY A 718 -3.22 63.22 -1.66
C GLY A 718 -3.66 61.81 -2.06
N PHE A 719 -2.76 61.04 -2.65
CA PHE A 719 -3.01 59.67 -3.07
C PHE A 719 -1.96 58.75 -2.45
N SER A 720 -2.41 57.62 -1.93
CA SER A 720 -1.53 56.60 -1.39
C SER A 720 -2.10 55.19 -1.53
N ILE A 721 -1.22 54.21 -1.77
CA ILE A 721 -1.53 52.78 -1.73
C ILE A 721 -0.91 52.22 -0.47
N HIS A 722 -1.69 51.47 0.29
CA HIS A 722 -1.29 50.90 1.58
C HIS A 722 -1.50 49.41 1.57
N GLU A 723 -0.60 48.66 2.19
CA GLU A 723 -0.80 47.27 2.56
C GLU A 723 -1.28 47.17 4.01
N LEU A 724 -2.39 46.47 4.22
CA LEU A 724 -3.06 46.37 5.52
C LEU A 724 -2.39 45.33 6.42
N VAL A 725 -2.08 45.72 7.66
CA VAL A 725 -1.66 44.81 8.74
C VAL A 725 -2.91 44.48 9.56
N ILE A 726 -3.30 43.21 9.57
CA ILE A 726 -4.59 42.76 10.08
C ILE A 726 -4.38 41.79 11.24
N ASP A 727 -5.17 41.92 12.30
CA ASP A 727 -5.17 40.96 13.41
C ASP A 727 -5.96 39.67 13.11
N GLU A 728 -5.89 38.70 14.02
CA GLU A 728 -6.62 37.43 13.90
C GLU A 728 -8.14 37.59 13.89
N SER A 729 -8.67 38.74 14.32
CA SER A 729 -10.10 39.09 14.30
C SER A 729 -10.52 39.85 13.02
N GLY A 730 -9.59 40.02 12.07
CA GLY A 730 -9.82 40.66 10.79
C GLY A 730 -9.82 42.19 10.84
N ASN A 731 -9.43 42.83 11.95
CA ASN A 731 -9.36 44.29 12.06
C ASN A 731 -7.99 44.81 11.62
N VAL A 732 -7.97 45.95 10.94
CA VAL A 732 -6.73 46.61 10.54
C VAL A 732 -6.10 47.24 11.79
N THR A 733 -4.93 46.75 12.15
CA THR A 733 -4.15 47.21 13.31
C THR A 733 -3.09 48.24 12.93
N ASP A 734 -2.63 48.20 11.69
CA ASP A 734 -1.66 49.13 11.12
C ASP A 734 -1.70 49.07 9.59
N VAL A 735 -1.01 49.98 8.92
CA VAL A 735 -0.87 49.96 7.45
C VAL A 735 0.55 50.33 7.02
N ILE A 736 1.04 49.70 5.96
CA ILE A 736 2.36 49.97 5.36
C ILE A 736 2.14 50.78 4.08
N LEU A 737 2.73 51.98 3.98
CA LEU A 737 2.59 52.82 2.80
C LEU A 737 3.43 52.25 1.65
N GLN A 738 2.80 51.72 0.61
CA GLN A 738 3.46 51.11 -0.55
C GLN A 738 3.80 52.13 -1.63
N GLU A 739 2.90 53.08 -1.89
CA GLU A 739 3.13 54.20 -2.81
C GLU A 739 2.44 55.46 -2.28
N VAL A 740 3.07 56.62 -2.46
CA VAL A 740 2.51 57.94 -2.08
C VAL A 740 2.82 58.96 -3.17
N ASN A 741 1.86 59.80 -3.54
CA ASN A 741 2.11 60.87 -4.50
C ASN A 741 2.67 62.14 -3.85
N GLU A 742 3.03 63.15 -4.64
CA GLU A 742 3.62 64.39 -4.10
C GLU A 742 2.64 65.15 -3.18
N ALA A 743 1.35 65.21 -3.54
CA ALA A 743 0.31 65.84 -2.73
C ALA A 743 0.16 65.18 -1.34
N PHE A 744 0.44 63.87 -1.21
CA PHE A 744 0.49 63.19 0.09
C PHE A 744 1.50 63.85 1.03
N ALA A 745 2.73 64.05 0.56
CA ALA A 745 3.80 64.67 1.35
C ALA A 745 3.48 66.13 1.67
N GLN A 746 2.87 66.87 0.73
CA GLN A 746 2.47 68.27 0.93
C GLN A 746 1.37 68.42 2.00
N TYR A 747 0.39 67.52 2.03
CA TYR A 747 -0.73 67.60 2.97
C TYR A 747 -0.42 67.01 4.33
N THR A 748 0.37 65.94 4.39
CA THR A 748 0.71 65.26 5.65
C THR A 748 1.99 65.81 6.28
N GLY A 749 2.85 66.48 5.51
CA GLY A 749 4.17 66.94 5.97
C GLY A 749 5.22 65.83 6.10
N ILE A 750 4.85 64.59 5.75
CA ILE A 750 5.69 63.41 5.91
C ILE A 750 6.49 63.18 4.62
N GLN A 751 7.81 63.19 4.74
CA GLN A 751 8.74 62.83 3.68
C GLN A 751 9.22 61.38 3.88
N ASP A 752 9.58 60.68 2.81
CA ASP A 752 10.08 59.29 2.84
C ASP A 752 9.15 58.30 3.57
N ALA A 753 7.86 58.40 3.28
CA ALA A 753 6.82 57.58 3.91
C ALA A 753 6.73 56.15 3.33
N GLN A 754 7.29 55.93 2.13
CA GLN A 754 7.19 54.68 1.40
C GLN A 754 7.93 53.52 2.12
N GLY A 755 7.30 52.36 2.17
CA GLY A 755 7.78 51.12 2.81
C GLY A 755 7.67 51.08 4.33
N LYS A 756 7.26 52.17 4.99
CA LYS A 756 7.17 52.27 6.45
C LYS A 756 5.75 52.03 6.95
N LYS A 757 5.65 51.51 8.18
CA LYS A 757 4.36 51.41 8.89
C LYS A 757 3.89 52.81 9.31
N VAL A 758 2.61 53.08 9.16
CA VAL A 758 2.05 54.39 9.55
C VAL A 758 2.20 54.64 11.04
N SER A 759 2.11 53.60 11.90
CA SER A 759 2.38 53.75 13.34
C SER A 759 3.79 54.24 13.69
N GLU A 760 4.79 53.95 12.86
CA GLU A 760 6.18 54.40 13.06
C GLU A 760 6.37 55.88 12.68
N ILE A 761 5.54 56.38 11.76
CA ILE A 761 5.67 57.72 11.18
C ILE A 761 4.68 58.71 11.82
N VAL A 762 3.51 58.23 12.24
CA VAL A 762 2.43 58.99 12.87
C VAL A 762 2.03 58.30 14.18
N PRO A 763 2.76 58.56 15.28
CA PRO A 763 2.57 57.86 16.54
C PRO A 763 1.20 58.09 17.21
N ASN A 764 0.55 59.22 16.90
CA ASN A 764 -0.75 59.60 17.46
C ASN A 764 -1.90 59.41 16.45
N LEU A 765 -1.81 58.43 15.55
CA LEU A 765 -2.90 58.15 14.60
C LEU A 765 -4.17 57.75 15.37
N GLU A 766 -5.23 58.57 15.27
CA GLU A 766 -6.47 58.29 15.96
C GLU A 766 -7.13 56.99 15.45
N PRO A 767 -7.66 56.11 16.32
CA PRO A 767 -8.23 54.81 15.93
C PRO A 767 -9.37 54.88 14.90
N VAL A 768 -10.00 56.04 14.75
CA VAL A 768 -11.07 56.27 13.76
C VAL A 768 -10.62 56.06 12.32
N TRP A 769 -9.35 56.33 12.00
CA TRP A 769 -8.78 56.15 10.66
C TRP A 769 -8.61 54.66 10.31
N LEU A 770 -8.04 53.86 11.23
CA LEU A 770 -7.88 52.41 11.07
C LEU A 770 -9.23 51.68 11.01
N ASN A 771 -10.24 52.17 11.76
CA ASN A 771 -11.59 51.65 11.70
C ASN A 771 -12.25 51.89 10.33
N ALA A 772 -12.02 53.05 9.72
CA ALA A 772 -12.53 53.33 8.36
C ALA A 772 -11.90 52.40 7.32
N MET A 773 -10.58 52.17 7.40
CA MET A 773 -9.86 51.21 6.55
C MET A 773 -10.33 49.77 6.78
N THR A 774 -10.58 49.37 8.03
CA THR A 774 -11.14 48.05 8.38
C THR A 774 -12.49 47.82 7.71
N ARG A 775 -13.37 48.83 7.69
CA ARG A 775 -14.66 48.72 6.99
C ARG A 775 -14.47 48.54 5.48
N ALA A 776 -13.58 49.31 4.86
CA ALA A 776 -13.29 49.19 3.44
C ALA A 776 -12.74 47.79 3.07
N TYR A 777 -11.88 47.24 3.92
CA TYR A 777 -11.34 45.89 3.73
C TYR A 777 -12.40 44.79 3.90
N LYS A 778 -13.17 44.81 5.00
CA LYS A 778 -14.14 43.77 5.34
C LYS A 778 -15.34 43.74 4.39
N TYR A 779 -15.85 44.90 4.01
CA TYR A 779 -17.09 45.00 3.23
C TYR A 779 -16.85 45.13 1.72
N GLY A 780 -15.62 45.41 1.27
CA GLY A 780 -15.26 45.50 -0.14
C GLY A 780 -15.83 46.72 -0.89
N GLU A 781 -16.71 47.49 -0.26
CA GLU A 781 -17.28 48.74 -0.79
C GLU A 781 -16.40 49.95 -0.46
N THR A 782 -16.33 50.92 -1.38
CA THR A 782 -15.63 52.19 -1.19
C THR A 782 -16.17 52.94 0.03
N GLN A 783 -15.30 53.27 0.99
CA GLN A 783 -15.66 54.02 2.19
C GLN A 783 -15.21 55.47 2.09
N PHE A 784 -16.06 56.40 2.52
CA PHE A 784 -15.74 57.81 2.64
C PHE A 784 -15.68 58.20 4.12
N PHE A 785 -14.67 58.97 4.50
CA PHE A 785 -14.48 59.41 5.87
C PHE A 785 -13.92 60.82 5.90
N GLU A 786 -14.59 61.72 6.63
CA GLU A 786 -14.05 63.04 6.96
C GLU A 786 -13.56 63.01 8.41
N GLY A 787 -12.28 63.33 8.62
CA GLY A 787 -11.68 63.36 9.96
C GLY A 787 -10.76 64.56 10.13
N TYR A 788 -10.59 64.97 11.37
CA TYR A 788 -9.57 65.95 11.73
C TYR A 788 -8.28 65.20 12.08
N ASN A 789 -7.16 65.64 11.53
CA ASN A 789 -5.85 65.09 11.84
C ASN A 789 -5.13 66.05 12.79
N SER A 790 -5.04 65.67 14.06
CA SER A 790 -4.45 66.48 15.15
C SER A 790 -2.97 66.78 14.94
N ASP A 791 -2.21 65.89 14.30
CA ASP A 791 -0.76 66.05 14.13
C ASP A 791 -0.43 67.09 13.04
N THR A 792 -1.35 67.30 12.10
CA THR A 792 -1.18 68.26 10.98
C THR A 792 -2.07 69.51 11.07
N ASP A 793 -2.96 69.58 12.07
CA ASP A 793 -4.01 70.61 12.25
C ASP A 793 -4.87 70.83 10.98
N ARG A 794 -5.26 69.74 10.32
CA ARG A 794 -6.04 69.77 9.06
C ARG A 794 -7.26 68.88 9.12
N TRP A 795 -8.33 69.30 8.44
CA TRP A 795 -9.49 68.46 8.14
C TRP A 795 -9.30 67.79 6.79
N LEU A 796 -9.29 66.46 6.76
CA LEU A 796 -9.12 65.67 5.55
C LEU A 796 -10.40 64.92 5.24
N THR A 797 -10.79 64.89 3.96
CA THR A 797 -11.76 63.92 3.44
C THR A 797 -11.00 62.82 2.73
N SER A 798 -11.20 61.57 3.12
CA SER A 798 -10.48 60.39 2.64
C SER A 798 -11.46 59.37 2.08
N GLN A 799 -11.17 58.89 0.88
CA GLN A 799 -11.85 57.81 0.21
C GLN A 799 -10.95 56.58 0.20
N TYR A 800 -11.45 55.46 0.69
CA TYR A 800 -10.75 54.18 0.77
C TYR A 800 -11.38 53.17 -0.18
N SER A 801 -10.58 52.57 -1.06
CA SER A 801 -11.02 51.54 -2.00
C SER A 801 -10.04 50.37 -2.05
N ARG A 802 -10.54 49.14 -2.06
CA ARG A 802 -9.70 47.94 -2.15
C ARG A 802 -9.15 47.77 -3.58
N ILE A 803 -7.85 47.53 -3.70
CA ILE A 803 -7.19 47.30 -4.98
C ILE A 803 -6.94 45.80 -5.14
N GLY A 804 -7.47 45.20 -6.20
CA GLY A 804 -7.36 43.75 -6.46
C GLY A 804 -8.64 42.97 -6.13
N GLY A 805 -8.58 41.64 -6.24
CA GLY A 805 -9.72 40.75 -6.01
C GLY A 805 -10.11 40.61 -4.53
N ASP A 806 -11.15 39.80 -4.26
CA ASP A 806 -11.61 39.51 -2.89
C ASP A 806 -10.47 38.99 -2.02
N GLY A 807 -10.31 39.59 -0.84
CA GLY A 807 -9.25 39.26 0.12
C GLY A 807 -7.92 40.00 -0.08
N SER A 808 -7.78 40.82 -1.13
CA SER A 808 -6.58 41.67 -1.31
C SER A 808 -6.36 42.59 -0.11
N ARG A 809 -5.12 42.61 0.39
CA ARG A 809 -4.68 43.46 1.51
C ARG A 809 -4.22 44.85 1.05
N LEU A 810 -4.35 45.17 -0.23
CA LEU A 810 -4.00 46.49 -0.76
C LEU A 810 -5.22 47.41 -0.79
N LEU A 811 -5.03 48.63 -0.30
CA LEU A 811 -6.05 49.66 -0.19
C LEU A 811 -5.51 50.97 -0.79
N SER A 812 -6.22 51.55 -1.77
CA SER A 812 -5.96 52.94 -2.20
C SER A 812 -6.69 53.90 -1.27
N THR A 813 -6.02 54.99 -0.94
CA THR A 813 -6.58 56.14 -0.26
C THR A 813 -6.42 57.36 -1.14
N VAL A 814 -7.52 58.05 -1.43
CA VAL A 814 -7.50 59.39 -2.04
C VAL A 814 -8.03 60.36 -1.01
N PHE A 815 -7.30 61.42 -0.71
CA PHE A 815 -7.73 62.41 0.27
C PHE A 815 -7.45 63.83 -0.15
N SER A 816 -8.28 64.75 0.33
CA SER A 816 -8.15 66.18 0.07
C SER A 816 -8.33 66.99 1.35
N ASP A 817 -7.65 68.13 1.41
CA ASP A 817 -7.74 69.07 2.51
C ASP A 817 -9.02 69.92 2.38
N ILE A 818 -9.92 69.82 3.36
CA ILE A 818 -11.17 70.56 3.45
C ILE A 818 -11.15 71.58 4.60
N THR A 819 -9.98 71.93 5.12
CA THR A 819 -9.81 72.83 6.27
C THR A 819 -10.39 74.21 6.03
N GLU A 820 -10.14 74.83 4.87
CA GLU A 820 -10.73 76.13 4.53
C GLU A 820 -12.27 76.08 4.46
N ARG A 821 -12.83 74.99 3.90
CA ARG A 821 -14.28 74.75 3.84
C ARG A 821 -14.88 74.67 5.26
N LYS A 822 -14.22 73.98 6.19
CA LYS A 822 -14.68 73.84 7.58
C LYS A 822 -14.52 75.16 8.36
N LYS A 823 -13.41 75.90 8.17
CA LYS A 823 -13.18 77.22 8.78
C LYS A 823 -14.19 78.27 8.27
N GLY A 824 -14.52 78.26 6.98
CA GLY A 824 -15.51 79.16 6.37
C GLY A 824 -16.96 78.90 6.83
N ASN A 825 -17.35 77.65 7.08
CA ASN A 825 -18.67 77.31 7.62
C ASN A 825 -18.83 77.72 9.10
N ASN A 826 -17.76 77.72 9.89
CA ASN A 826 -17.81 78.25 11.25
C ASN A 826 -17.97 79.78 11.29
N ASN A 827 -17.39 80.53 10.34
CA ASN A 827 -17.54 81.99 10.29
C ASN A 827 -18.90 82.48 9.72
N ARG A 828 -19.67 81.63 9.03
CA ARG A 828 -21.06 81.94 8.63
C ARG A 828 -22.10 81.65 9.72
N SER A 829 -21.71 80.98 10.80
CA SER A 829 -22.59 80.67 11.94
C SER A 829 -22.50 81.72 13.06
N SER A 830 -21.83 82.85 12.83
CA SER A 830 -21.67 83.94 13.81
C SER A 830 -21.81 85.33 13.18
N CYS A 831 -22.68 85.48 12.17
CA CYS A 831 -23.09 86.78 11.64
C CYS A 831 -24.61 86.85 11.46
#